data_AF-A0A7W7F1H8-F1
#
_entry.id   AF-A0A7W7F1H8-F1
#
_cell.length_a   1.000
_cell.length_b   1.000
_cell.length_c   1.000
_cell.angle_alpha   90.00
_cell.angle_beta   90.00
_cell.angle_gamma   90.00
#
_symmetry.space_group_name_H-M   'P 1'
#
loop_
_entity.id
_entity.type
_entity.pdbx_description
1 polymer ?
#
loop_
_entity_poly.entity_id
_entity_poly.type
_entity_poly.pdbx_seq_one_letter_code
_entity_poly.pdbx_strand_id
1 'polypeptide(L)'
;MTMQSLSTSRSDPPRNVSYDRTTGKAVTISMPIYDTGKDDPELGLQWQLGYLGDMVKIWADFTGQGIRVAPLDTGAQVEHWDLSANYDAANSLVLDGRVYSGANFWADHGTAALGLVSAARNGRGGVGVAYGAKFTPINVFDWSAPTNVDGWNFVAVLKACASQYDVLNCEYARPDNYAIATWNSRSQGGWARGYNEGYAYLAEQGRDGLGTITVKPAGNYAWDGQRDSSITSRYLINVAAYRQIDGVASSWSNCGPNLMISAPSSDRPFLGGTGLVTTDLLGGAGYNWWDDLNDDDPNLAMSDYTNAFGGTSGSGPLVVGVATLMLSANDGLGWRDVRTILAQSAKMPIAFETGPVSYVGTYNGREYDVALNERHFTIGGLAGHVNGGGLHYSNDYGYGAVDAYAAVRMAEVWSLFGPAKTSANEVHAAITTEVGKTVAGDPTARATDGSSVDHSAQMGFAREPVRFSFEVGDAIKVENVDLTLRFTCTLKVEDADHGRAPLVYTSAMAITQLGLIAPDGTEMFTSVPGNWTSVGGAQEFTFGLANFQGVLSKGTWTLEFATYATATDRDGRPAIATADLTVHSLKMDLYGAAPTTDDVYSYTNEFFTMAAIDGEAGRRVLSDTDGGTDWINAAAVSKDVALSLVAGQSTSFGGQTAFTIGRTSVIENAVTGDGNDVLIGNRYDNALYGMRGNDVLNGGMGNDTLFGGAGRDRFVFDARSGKDTILDWSLGDIIETSKALKGVGSDGTLTVGANATLLLDGTASGSTVLLTDEAGATLQSLGQKDGYYWYAYVAEAAATAGKVVLESAATPAATAAGLVDQIVAASSGTANDNAAPSSAHDATGVTHAFDSGFYLYDSMAGSMSGGVQLFA
;
A
#
# COMPACT_ATOMS: atom_id res chain seq x y z
N MET A 1 3.89 -43.18 20.77
CA MET A 1 4.25 -42.65 22.11
C MET A 1 5.32 -41.60 21.87
N THR A 2 5.18 -40.46 22.56
CA THR A 2 5.92 -39.18 22.48
C THR A 2 5.79 -38.38 21.19
N MET A 3 4.81 -37.45 21.20
CA MET A 3 4.96 -36.14 20.58
C MET A 3 6.29 -35.55 21.08
N GLN A 4 7.29 -35.45 20.23
CA GLN A 4 8.19 -34.30 20.32
C GLN A 4 7.51 -33.23 19.49
N SER A 5 6.65 -32.47 20.17
CA SER A 5 6.32 -31.13 19.74
C SER A 5 7.64 -30.41 19.46
N LEU A 6 7.79 -29.87 18.26
CA LEU A 6 8.43 -28.56 18.19
C LEU A 6 7.43 -27.62 18.84
N SER A 7 7.39 -27.63 20.19
CA SER A 7 7.00 -26.45 20.91
C SER A 7 8.10 -25.45 20.59
N THR A 8 7.80 -24.48 19.73
CA THR A 8 8.40 -23.17 19.96
C THR A 8 7.81 -22.73 21.30
N SER A 9 8.50 -23.06 22.38
CA SER A 9 8.16 -22.47 23.66
C SER A 9 8.18 -20.96 23.47
N ARG A 10 7.31 -20.28 24.20
CA ARG A 10 7.21 -18.82 24.29
C ARG A 10 8.56 -18.12 24.59
N SER A 11 9.60 -18.90 24.90
CA SER A 11 10.98 -18.49 25.17
C SER A 11 11.94 -18.45 23.97
N ASP A 12 11.56 -18.89 22.76
CA ASP A 12 12.43 -18.84 21.57
C ASP A 12 11.71 -18.20 20.37
N PRO A 13 11.91 -16.88 20.11
CA PRO A 13 11.39 -16.26 18.90
C PRO A 13 12.04 -16.91 17.65
N PRO A 14 11.28 -17.16 16.57
CA PRO A 14 11.81 -17.81 15.37
C PRO A 14 12.99 -17.03 14.76
N ARG A 15 14.03 -17.76 14.34
CA ARG A 15 15.15 -17.18 13.58
C ARG A 15 14.70 -16.91 12.14
N ASN A 16 14.56 -15.64 11.78
CA ASN A 16 14.06 -15.21 10.47
C ASN A 16 15.11 -15.41 9.36
N VAL A 17 14.72 -16.02 8.24
CA VAL A 17 15.42 -15.87 6.96
C VAL A 17 14.65 -14.81 6.17
N SER A 18 15.29 -13.70 5.85
CA SER A 18 14.81 -12.75 4.84
C SER A 18 15.71 -12.85 3.62
N TYR A 19 15.51 -11.99 2.64
CA TYR A 19 16.46 -11.77 1.56
C TYR A 19 17.22 -10.45 1.80
N ASP A 20 18.52 -10.45 1.59
CA ASP A 20 19.36 -9.26 1.47
C ASP A 20 18.85 -8.46 0.28
N ARG A 21 18.22 -7.34 0.62
CA ARG A 21 17.50 -6.43 -0.27
C ARG A 21 18.40 -5.71 -1.27
N THR A 22 19.71 -5.79 -1.09
CA THR A 22 20.72 -5.28 -2.03
C THR A 22 21.24 -6.35 -2.99
N THR A 23 21.12 -7.64 -2.65
CA THR A 23 21.71 -8.73 -3.44
C THR A 23 20.72 -9.82 -3.89
N GLY A 24 19.46 -9.76 -3.44
CA GLY A 24 18.42 -10.74 -3.74
C GLY A 24 18.63 -12.13 -3.11
N LYS A 25 19.60 -12.29 -2.20
CA LYS A 25 19.97 -13.60 -1.60
C LYS A 25 19.39 -13.77 -0.21
N ALA A 26 19.07 -15.00 0.20
CA ALA A 26 18.60 -15.29 1.56
C ALA A 26 19.66 -14.90 2.63
N VAL A 27 19.27 -14.10 3.62
CA VAL A 27 20.05 -13.64 4.78
C VAL A 27 19.20 -13.65 6.04
N THR A 28 19.78 -14.07 7.16
CA THR A 28 19.12 -14.03 8.47
C THR A 28 18.91 -12.58 8.93
N ILE A 29 17.65 -12.14 9.11
CA ILE A 29 17.36 -10.80 9.67
C ILE A 29 17.27 -10.88 11.19
N SER A 30 18.05 -10.04 11.86
CA SER A 30 17.78 -9.62 13.23
C SER A 30 16.64 -8.59 13.18
N MET A 31 15.41 -9.03 13.42
CA MET A 31 14.30 -8.08 13.55
C MET A 31 14.41 -7.41 14.91
N PRO A 32 14.10 -6.11 15.02
CA PRO A 32 13.90 -5.52 16.32
C PRO A 32 12.71 -6.22 16.95
N ILE A 33 12.97 -7.10 17.91
CA ILE A 33 11.98 -7.38 18.94
C ILE A 33 11.87 -6.06 19.70
N TYR A 34 10.70 -5.44 19.65
CA TYR A 34 10.47 -4.14 20.27
C TYR A 34 10.82 -4.25 21.76
N ASP A 35 11.84 -3.49 22.20
CA ASP A 35 12.36 -3.52 23.57
C ASP A 35 11.26 -3.09 24.53
N THR A 36 10.79 -4.04 25.34
CA THR A 36 9.71 -3.90 26.33
C THR A 36 10.23 -3.14 27.55
N GLY A 37 10.69 -1.91 27.38
CA GLY A 37 11.03 -1.01 28.49
C GLY A 37 9.83 -0.85 29.42
N LYS A 38 9.61 -1.81 30.34
CA LYS A 38 8.44 -2.01 31.22
C LYS A 38 7.04 -2.02 30.58
N ASP A 39 6.92 -1.87 29.27
CA ASP A 39 5.64 -1.85 28.56
C ASP A 39 5.29 -3.25 27.98
N ASP A 40 4.01 -3.62 28.13
CA ASP A 40 3.28 -4.77 27.56
C ASP A 40 4.12 -6.07 27.30
N PRO A 41 4.12 -7.07 28.22
CA PRO A 41 5.04 -8.23 28.17
C PRO A 41 4.92 -9.15 26.94
N GLU A 42 3.77 -9.19 26.26
CA GLU A 42 3.58 -9.98 25.03
C GLU A 42 4.13 -9.26 23.79
N LEU A 43 4.37 -7.94 23.86
CA LEU A 43 4.89 -7.16 22.73
C LEU A 43 6.22 -7.72 22.22
N GLY A 44 7.08 -8.21 23.12
CA GLY A 44 8.34 -8.87 22.77
C GLY A 44 8.16 -10.20 22.01
N LEU A 45 6.94 -10.74 21.94
CA LEU A 45 6.60 -11.99 21.25
C LEU A 45 5.81 -11.74 19.96
N GLN A 46 5.30 -10.53 19.75
CA GLN A 46 4.55 -10.13 18.56
C GLN A 46 5.46 -9.93 17.34
N TRP A 47 6.03 -11.03 16.87
CA TRP A 47 6.92 -11.08 15.71
C TRP A 47 6.30 -10.44 14.46
N GLN A 48 4.98 -10.50 14.32
CA GLN A 48 4.26 -9.95 13.17
C GLN A 48 4.47 -8.45 13.01
N LEU A 49 4.68 -7.70 14.10
CA LEU A 49 4.90 -6.24 14.06
C LEU A 49 6.25 -5.87 13.44
N GLY A 50 7.25 -6.77 13.52
CA GLY A 50 8.56 -6.58 12.90
C GLY A 50 8.52 -6.61 11.37
N TYR A 51 7.46 -7.17 10.78
CA TYR A 51 7.24 -7.18 9.34
C TYR A 51 6.57 -5.92 8.81
N LEU A 52 5.99 -5.08 9.67
CA LEU A 52 5.24 -3.88 9.27
C LEU A 52 6.11 -2.62 9.11
N GLY A 53 7.43 -2.74 9.20
CA GLY A 53 8.34 -1.58 9.18
C GLY A 53 8.63 -1.09 10.60
N ASP A 54 9.05 0.17 10.74
CA ASP A 54 9.40 0.76 12.05
C ASP A 54 8.14 1.28 12.77
N MET A 55 7.48 0.39 13.51
CA MET A 55 6.25 0.74 14.24
C MET A 55 6.50 1.73 15.38
N VAL A 56 7.70 1.78 15.95
CA VAL A 56 8.00 2.71 17.05
C VAL A 56 7.98 4.14 16.54
N LYS A 57 8.53 4.39 15.36
CA LYS A 57 8.43 5.71 14.71
C LYS A 57 6.99 6.07 14.40
N ILE A 58 6.21 5.15 13.86
CA ILE A 58 4.81 5.42 13.54
C ILE A 58 3.99 5.69 14.80
N TRP A 59 4.13 4.88 15.85
CA TRP A 59 3.41 5.06 17.11
C TRP A 59 3.79 6.32 17.90
N ALA A 60 4.93 6.95 17.59
CA ALA A 60 5.26 8.25 18.16
C ALA A 60 4.32 9.36 17.67
N ASP A 61 3.79 9.22 16.45
CA ASP A 61 2.95 10.23 15.80
C ASP A 61 1.48 9.79 15.69
N PHE A 62 1.24 8.53 15.33
CA PHE A 62 -0.06 8.01 14.96
C PHE A 62 -0.35 6.69 15.66
N THR A 63 -1.49 6.63 16.34
CA THR A 63 -1.89 5.45 17.12
C THR A 63 -3.21 4.85 16.65
N GLY A 64 -3.87 5.47 15.66
CA GLY A 64 -5.25 5.15 15.25
C GLY A 64 -6.30 5.96 16.01
N GLN A 65 -5.88 6.88 16.88
CA GLN A 65 -6.78 7.74 17.65
C GLN A 65 -7.75 8.51 16.75
N GLY A 66 -9.03 8.52 17.11
CA GLY A 66 -10.08 9.21 16.36
C GLY A 66 -10.73 8.36 15.27
N ILE A 67 -10.16 7.20 14.93
CA ILE A 67 -10.70 6.30 13.91
C ILE A 67 -11.58 5.22 14.55
N ARG A 68 -12.74 4.95 13.95
CA ARG A 68 -13.70 3.93 14.38
C ARG A 68 -13.62 2.71 13.48
N VAL A 69 -13.29 1.57 14.09
CA VAL A 69 -13.12 0.28 13.42
C VAL A 69 -14.29 -0.66 13.77
N ALA A 70 -14.81 -1.40 12.80
CA ALA A 70 -15.77 -2.47 13.07
C ALA A 70 -15.29 -3.81 12.52
N PRO A 71 -14.91 -4.77 13.36
CA PRO A 71 -14.72 -6.15 12.91
C PRO A 71 -16.08 -6.84 12.73
N LEU A 72 -16.33 -7.29 11.51
CA LEU A 72 -17.46 -8.14 11.14
C LEU A 72 -17.00 -9.59 11.23
N ASP A 73 -17.27 -10.21 12.38
CA ASP A 73 -16.76 -11.54 12.77
C ASP A 73 -17.81 -12.27 13.64
N THR A 74 -17.40 -13.20 14.49
CA THR A 74 -18.22 -13.94 15.47
C THR A 74 -18.63 -13.10 16.69
N GLY A 75 -18.32 -11.80 16.66
CA GLY A 75 -18.26 -10.93 17.82
C GLY A 75 -16.86 -10.92 18.46
N ALA A 76 -16.69 -10.20 19.56
CA ALA A 76 -15.43 -10.21 20.32
C ALA A 76 -15.73 -10.03 21.81
N GLN A 77 -14.92 -10.60 22.69
CA GLN A 77 -15.03 -10.44 24.14
C GLN A 77 -14.56 -9.04 24.54
N VAL A 78 -15.47 -8.07 24.50
CA VAL A 78 -15.18 -6.65 24.76
C VAL A 78 -14.75 -6.38 26.21
N GLU A 79 -15.06 -7.28 27.14
CA GLU A 79 -14.61 -7.22 28.53
C GLU A 79 -13.16 -7.70 28.72
N HIS A 80 -12.51 -8.24 27.67
CA HIS A 80 -11.10 -8.57 27.72
C HIS A 80 -10.31 -7.34 28.17
N TRP A 81 -9.47 -7.49 29.19
CA TRP A 81 -8.86 -6.33 29.85
C TRP A 81 -7.95 -5.53 28.91
N ASP A 82 -7.40 -6.17 27.88
CA ASP A 82 -6.58 -5.55 26.84
C ASP A 82 -7.39 -4.91 25.69
N LEU A 83 -8.70 -5.15 25.63
CA LEU A 83 -9.61 -4.61 24.61
C LEU A 83 -10.57 -3.56 25.18
N SER A 84 -10.96 -3.71 26.45
CA SER A 84 -12.03 -2.94 27.09
C SER A 84 -11.83 -1.42 27.07
N ALA A 85 -10.58 -0.93 27.09
CA ALA A 85 -10.28 0.50 27.00
C ALA A 85 -10.62 1.11 25.63
N ASN A 86 -10.60 0.29 24.58
CA ASN A 86 -10.82 0.68 23.19
C ASN A 86 -12.20 0.31 22.66
N TYR A 87 -12.99 -0.46 23.41
CA TYR A 87 -14.37 -0.72 23.07
C TYR A 87 -15.22 0.56 23.15
N ASP A 88 -15.90 0.89 22.05
CA ASP A 88 -16.89 1.96 21.99
C ASP A 88 -18.31 1.38 21.99
N ALA A 89 -18.86 1.28 23.21
CA ALA A 89 -20.23 0.84 23.41
C ALA A 89 -21.28 1.83 22.88
N ALA A 90 -20.94 3.12 22.79
CA ALA A 90 -21.88 4.16 22.34
C ALA A 90 -22.15 4.06 20.84
N ASN A 91 -21.19 3.52 20.08
CA ASN A 91 -21.30 3.29 18.64
C ASN A 91 -21.77 1.86 18.30
N SER A 92 -22.56 1.23 19.19
CA SER A 92 -23.16 -0.08 18.93
C SER A 92 -24.11 -0.05 17.73
N LEU A 93 -23.96 -1.01 16.82
CA LEU A 93 -24.81 -1.11 15.64
C LEU A 93 -26.19 -1.66 16.03
N VAL A 94 -27.24 -0.87 15.79
CA VAL A 94 -28.63 -1.27 16.01
C VAL A 94 -29.42 -1.17 14.70
N LEU A 95 -30.01 -2.28 14.26
CA LEU A 95 -30.91 -2.33 13.10
C LEU A 95 -32.22 -3.00 13.47
N ASP A 96 -33.34 -2.36 13.11
CA ASP A 96 -34.70 -2.83 13.39
C ASP A 96 -34.93 -3.18 14.88
N GLY A 97 -34.32 -2.41 15.79
CA GLY A 97 -34.41 -2.62 17.24
C GLY A 97 -33.54 -3.75 17.78
N ARG A 98 -32.73 -4.41 16.94
CA ARG A 98 -31.76 -5.44 17.34
C ARG A 98 -30.35 -4.85 17.41
N VAL A 99 -29.64 -5.17 18.49
CA VAL A 99 -28.20 -4.87 18.65
C VAL A 99 -27.39 -5.96 17.97
N TYR A 100 -26.45 -5.57 17.11
CA TYR A 100 -25.52 -6.47 16.41
C TYR A 100 -24.15 -6.53 17.06
N SER A 101 -23.88 -5.61 17.98
CA SER A 101 -22.60 -5.51 18.67
C SER A 101 -22.51 -6.41 19.90
N GLY A 102 -21.35 -7.03 20.12
CA GLY A 102 -21.05 -7.83 21.32
C GLY A 102 -20.46 -9.22 21.06
N ALA A 103 -20.32 -10.01 22.13
CA ALA A 103 -19.76 -11.38 22.13
C ALA A 103 -20.84 -12.47 22.20
N ASN A 104 -20.58 -13.64 21.60
CA ASN A 104 -21.26 -14.91 21.85
C ASN A 104 -20.28 -15.93 22.48
N PHE A 105 -20.75 -17.15 22.80
CA PHE A 105 -19.93 -18.25 23.39
C PHE A 105 -18.71 -18.71 22.56
N TRP A 106 -18.57 -18.25 21.30
CA TRP A 106 -17.55 -18.64 20.33
C TRP A 106 -16.89 -17.40 19.67
N ALA A 107 -16.60 -16.38 20.48
CA ALA A 107 -16.04 -15.12 20.03
C ALA A 107 -14.50 -15.11 19.98
N ASP A 108 -13.85 -16.27 20.07
CA ASP A 108 -12.38 -16.43 20.07
C ASP A 108 -11.75 -15.88 18.78
N HIS A 109 -12.31 -16.22 17.61
CA HIS A 109 -11.83 -15.72 16.31
C HIS A 109 -11.84 -14.18 16.25
N GLY A 110 -12.98 -13.54 16.50
CA GLY A 110 -13.08 -12.08 16.47
C GLY A 110 -12.34 -11.37 17.61
N THR A 111 -12.16 -12.02 18.77
CA THR A 111 -11.32 -11.50 19.87
C THR A 111 -9.85 -11.48 19.45
N ALA A 112 -9.35 -12.57 18.87
CA ALA A 112 -7.98 -12.67 18.38
C ALA A 112 -7.70 -11.72 17.21
N ALA A 113 -8.62 -11.63 16.24
CA ALA A 113 -8.52 -10.68 15.13
C ALA A 113 -8.45 -9.24 15.65
N LEU A 114 -9.31 -8.89 16.60
CA LEU A 114 -9.36 -7.53 17.15
C LEU A 114 -8.12 -7.15 17.97
N GLY A 115 -7.53 -8.10 18.70
CA GLY A 115 -6.28 -7.87 19.42
C GLY A 115 -5.14 -7.41 18.50
N LEU A 116 -5.07 -7.95 17.27
CA LEU A 116 -4.09 -7.52 16.27
C LEU A 116 -4.32 -6.08 15.80
N VAL A 117 -5.57 -5.60 15.81
CA VAL A 117 -5.89 -4.22 15.41
C VAL A 117 -5.68 -3.25 16.57
N SER A 118 -6.29 -3.51 17.73
CA SER A 118 -6.59 -2.47 18.71
C SER A 118 -6.43 -2.90 20.17
N ALA A 119 -5.65 -3.97 20.44
CA ALA A 119 -5.18 -4.24 21.80
C ALA A 119 -4.46 -3.02 22.38
N ALA A 120 -4.79 -2.64 23.61
CA ALA A 120 -4.39 -1.39 24.21
C ALA A 120 -2.95 -1.44 24.72
N ARG A 121 -2.13 -0.44 24.40
CA ARG A 121 -0.80 -0.29 25.00
C ARG A 121 -0.90 0.20 26.45
N ASN A 122 -0.98 -0.71 27.41
CA ASN A 122 -1.39 -0.42 28.78
C ASN A 122 -0.42 -0.96 29.86
N GLY A 123 0.74 -1.47 29.45
CA GLY A 123 1.71 -2.11 30.34
C GLY A 123 1.34 -3.55 30.71
N ARG A 124 0.41 -4.19 29.99
CA ARG A 124 -0.03 -5.57 30.20
C ARG A 124 -0.38 -6.17 28.84
N GLY A 125 -0.04 -7.43 28.62
CA GLY A 125 -0.46 -8.09 27.38
C GLY A 125 0.36 -7.68 26.16
N GLY A 126 -0.31 -7.62 25.01
CA GLY A 126 0.27 -7.23 23.73
C GLY A 126 -0.16 -5.84 23.30
N VAL A 127 0.10 -5.49 22.04
CA VAL A 127 -0.27 -4.20 21.47
C VAL A 127 -0.84 -4.42 20.07
N GLY A 128 -1.97 -3.79 19.79
CA GLY A 128 -2.56 -3.76 18.45
C GLY A 128 -1.81 -2.80 17.54
N VAL A 129 -1.82 -3.05 16.23
CA VAL A 129 -1.19 -2.17 15.24
C VAL A 129 -1.66 -0.71 15.38
N ALA A 130 -2.95 -0.50 15.62
CA ALA A 130 -3.59 0.78 15.87
C ALA A 130 -4.19 0.83 17.30
N TYR A 131 -3.34 0.70 18.31
CA TYR A 131 -3.75 0.58 19.72
C TYR A 131 -4.55 1.76 20.30
N GLY A 132 -4.59 2.91 19.62
CA GLY A 132 -5.37 4.09 19.99
C GLY A 132 -6.76 4.15 19.34
N ALA A 133 -7.06 3.25 18.41
CA ALA A 133 -8.34 3.22 17.71
C ALA A 133 -9.49 2.79 18.62
N LYS A 134 -10.71 3.24 18.28
CA LYS A 134 -11.93 2.73 18.90
C LYS A 134 -12.54 1.65 18.04
N PHE A 135 -13.10 0.63 18.68
CA PHE A 135 -13.74 -0.46 17.96
C PHE A 135 -15.14 -0.78 18.47
N THR A 136 -15.96 -1.34 17.59
CA THR A 136 -17.23 -1.97 17.95
C THR A 136 -17.37 -3.28 17.16
N PRO A 137 -17.29 -4.47 17.79
CA PRO A 137 -17.41 -5.72 17.06
C PRO A 137 -18.84 -5.93 16.60
N ILE A 138 -19.02 -6.45 15.40
CA ILE A 138 -20.31 -6.76 14.79
C ILE A 138 -20.37 -8.27 14.58
N ASN A 139 -21.32 -8.93 15.25
CA ASN A 139 -21.49 -10.37 15.13
C ASN A 139 -22.34 -10.71 13.90
N VAL A 140 -21.67 -11.11 12.81
CA VAL A 140 -22.30 -11.51 11.54
C VAL A 140 -22.50 -13.03 11.45
N PHE A 141 -22.10 -13.77 12.48
CA PHE A 141 -22.25 -15.23 12.59
C PHE A 141 -23.18 -15.65 13.73
N ASP A 142 -24.09 -14.78 14.16
CA ASP A 142 -25.12 -15.17 15.12
C ASP A 142 -26.17 -16.07 14.44
N TRP A 143 -26.11 -17.38 14.67
CA TRP A 143 -27.04 -18.37 14.10
C TRP A 143 -28.48 -18.22 14.62
N SER A 144 -28.69 -17.45 15.69
CA SER A 144 -30.03 -17.06 16.14
C SER A 144 -30.60 -15.88 15.32
N ALA A 145 -29.79 -15.29 14.43
CA ALA A 145 -30.11 -14.22 13.51
C ALA A 145 -30.11 -14.70 12.04
N PRO A 146 -31.04 -14.23 11.19
CA PRO A 146 -30.93 -14.41 9.74
C PRO A 146 -29.89 -13.45 9.10
N THR A 147 -28.84 -13.07 9.83
CA THR A 147 -27.77 -12.16 9.37
C THR A 147 -26.45 -12.88 9.10
N ASN A 148 -26.50 -14.21 8.99
CA ASN A 148 -25.43 -14.99 8.37
C ASN A 148 -24.96 -14.26 7.11
N VAL A 149 -23.65 -14.28 6.85
CA VAL A 149 -23.02 -13.68 5.68
C VAL A 149 -23.78 -14.01 4.39
N ASP A 150 -24.57 -15.09 4.36
CA ASP A 150 -25.41 -15.57 3.26
C ASP A 150 -26.81 -14.93 3.11
N GLY A 151 -27.24 -14.04 4.00
CA GLY A 151 -28.62 -13.54 4.09
C GLY A 151 -28.85 -12.13 3.51
N TRP A 152 -30.10 -11.83 3.14
CA TRP A 152 -30.55 -10.50 2.66
C TRP A 152 -30.26 -9.35 3.65
N ASN A 153 -30.19 -9.65 4.95
CA ASN A 153 -29.88 -8.67 5.98
C ASN A 153 -28.40 -8.25 6.01
N PHE A 154 -27.50 -9.02 5.40
CA PHE A 154 -26.07 -8.70 5.41
C PHE A 154 -25.76 -7.39 4.68
N VAL A 155 -26.47 -7.13 3.57
CA VAL A 155 -26.35 -5.86 2.83
C VAL A 155 -26.83 -4.69 3.68
N ALA A 156 -27.88 -4.87 4.48
CA ALA A 156 -28.37 -3.82 5.38
C ALA A 156 -27.35 -3.51 6.48
N VAL A 157 -26.67 -4.53 7.02
CA VAL A 157 -25.55 -4.36 7.96
C VAL A 157 -24.43 -3.54 7.32
N LEU A 158 -23.95 -3.93 6.13
CA LEU A 158 -22.91 -3.16 5.42
C LEU A 158 -23.32 -1.71 5.18
N LYS A 159 -24.56 -1.47 4.73
CA LYS A 159 -25.06 -0.10 4.50
C LYS A 159 -25.12 0.74 5.78
N ALA A 160 -25.51 0.13 6.89
CA ALA A 160 -25.57 0.81 8.17
C ALA A 160 -24.19 1.16 8.73
N CYS A 161 -23.19 0.33 8.43
CA CYS A 161 -21.81 0.61 8.81
C CYS A 161 -21.25 1.89 8.17
N ALA A 162 -21.70 2.25 6.96
CA ALA A 162 -21.18 3.41 6.23
C ALA A 162 -21.23 4.73 7.02
N SER A 163 -22.28 4.94 7.82
CA SER A 163 -22.43 6.17 8.62
C SER A 163 -21.75 6.11 9.99
N GLN A 164 -21.27 4.93 10.42
CA GLN A 164 -20.82 4.71 11.80
C GLN A 164 -19.34 4.38 11.92
N TYR A 165 -18.72 3.86 10.87
CA TYR A 165 -17.37 3.32 10.93
C TYR A 165 -16.52 3.77 9.75
N ASP A 166 -15.24 3.98 10.03
CA ASP A 166 -14.26 4.50 9.09
C ASP A 166 -13.53 3.34 8.40
N VAL A 167 -13.29 2.24 9.14
CA VAL A 167 -12.64 1.02 8.63
C VAL A 167 -13.43 -0.22 9.05
N LEU A 168 -13.68 -1.12 8.10
CA LEU A 168 -14.30 -2.43 8.34
C LEU A 168 -13.30 -3.55 8.15
N ASN A 169 -13.31 -4.49 9.09
CA ASN A 169 -12.62 -5.75 8.96
C ASN A 169 -13.62 -6.88 8.64
N CYS A 170 -13.62 -7.41 7.43
CA CYS A 170 -14.57 -8.42 6.98
C CYS A 170 -13.97 -9.83 7.03
N GLU A 171 -13.90 -10.42 8.22
CA GLU A 171 -13.20 -11.67 8.55
C GLU A 171 -13.95 -12.94 8.15
N TYR A 172 -14.32 -13.03 6.88
CA TYR A 172 -15.05 -14.17 6.34
C TYR A 172 -14.77 -14.33 4.86
N ALA A 173 -14.52 -15.57 4.45
CA ALA A 173 -14.45 -15.99 3.07
C ALA A 173 -15.22 -17.31 2.95
N ARG A 174 -15.82 -17.60 1.78
CA ARG A 174 -16.65 -18.80 1.67
C ARG A 174 -15.85 -20.05 1.30
N PRO A 175 -16.13 -21.18 1.96
CA PRO A 175 -15.82 -22.51 1.45
C PRO A 175 -16.82 -22.89 0.35
N ASP A 176 -16.39 -22.91 -0.91
CA ASP A 176 -16.81 -23.83 -1.99
C ASP A 176 -18.20 -23.81 -2.71
N ASN A 177 -18.13 -24.33 -3.94
CA ASN A 177 -19.08 -25.21 -4.69
C ASN A 177 -20.22 -24.67 -5.59
N TYR A 178 -20.43 -23.37 -5.76
CA TYR A 178 -21.47 -22.90 -6.68
C TYR A 178 -20.99 -22.77 -8.13
N ALA A 179 -21.89 -23.02 -9.09
CA ALA A 179 -21.59 -22.77 -10.49
C ALA A 179 -21.24 -21.27 -10.63
N ILE A 180 -20.05 -20.98 -11.17
CA ILE A 180 -19.47 -19.65 -11.34
C ILE A 180 -20.50 -18.63 -11.87
N ALA A 181 -21.40 -19.05 -12.77
CA ALA A 181 -22.47 -18.21 -13.31
C ALA A 181 -23.58 -17.81 -12.32
N THR A 182 -23.94 -18.68 -11.35
CA THR A 182 -24.93 -18.37 -10.31
C THR A 182 -24.34 -17.50 -9.19
N TRP A 183 -23.03 -17.62 -8.98
CA TRP A 183 -22.26 -16.89 -7.95
C TRP A 183 -21.51 -15.71 -8.54
N ASN A 184 -22.11 -14.96 -9.46
CA ASN A 184 -21.52 -13.76 -10.05
C ASN A 184 -21.98 -12.51 -9.27
N SER A 185 -21.05 -11.67 -8.85
CA SER A 185 -21.31 -10.44 -8.07
C SER A 185 -21.61 -9.21 -8.92
N ARG A 186 -21.43 -9.26 -10.25
CA ARG A 186 -21.71 -8.17 -11.19
C ARG A 186 -22.94 -8.40 -12.08
N SER A 187 -23.38 -9.64 -12.27
CA SER A 187 -24.53 -9.95 -13.14
C SER A 187 -25.88 -9.89 -12.42
N GLN A 188 -26.91 -9.45 -13.14
CA GLN A 188 -28.29 -9.39 -12.63
C GLN A 188 -28.80 -10.80 -12.26
N GLY A 189 -29.29 -10.96 -11.02
CA GLY A 189 -29.76 -12.26 -10.50
C GLY A 189 -28.66 -13.17 -9.95
N GLY A 190 -27.40 -12.73 -9.98
CA GLY A 190 -26.29 -13.41 -9.31
C GLY A 190 -26.38 -13.29 -7.79
N TRP A 191 -26.08 -14.38 -7.08
CA TRP A 191 -26.30 -14.48 -5.64
C TRP A 191 -25.30 -13.62 -4.85
N ALA A 192 -24.10 -13.42 -5.38
CA ALA A 192 -23.07 -12.59 -4.76
C ALA A 192 -23.26 -11.07 -5.01
N ARG A 193 -24.26 -10.66 -5.79
CA ARG A 193 -24.47 -9.26 -6.19
C ARG A 193 -24.72 -8.33 -5.00
N GLY A 194 -25.41 -8.80 -3.97
CA GLY A 194 -25.70 -8.01 -2.77
C GLY A 194 -24.43 -7.55 -2.04
N TYR A 195 -23.37 -8.37 -2.02
CA TYR A 195 -22.09 -7.98 -1.43
C TYR A 195 -21.48 -6.80 -2.17
N ASN A 196 -21.41 -6.89 -3.50
CA ASN A 196 -20.85 -5.82 -4.32
C ASN A 196 -21.65 -4.52 -4.18
N GLU A 197 -22.99 -4.59 -4.10
CA GLU A 197 -23.84 -3.44 -3.81
C GLU A 197 -23.59 -2.84 -2.41
N GLY A 198 -23.36 -3.68 -1.40
CA GLY A 198 -23.00 -3.23 -0.05
C GLY A 198 -21.64 -2.55 -0.02
N TYR A 199 -20.63 -3.13 -0.66
CA TYR A 199 -19.29 -2.55 -0.76
C TYR A 199 -19.28 -1.26 -1.58
N ALA A 200 -20.05 -1.18 -2.67
CA ALA A 200 -20.24 0.05 -3.43
C ALA A 200 -20.81 1.16 -2.55
N TYR A 201 -21.86 0.84 -1.78
CA TYR A 201 -22.48 1.80 -0.88
C TYR A 201 -21.52 2.29 0.20
N LEU A 202 -20.72 1.40 0.79
CA LEU A 202 -19.67 1.77 1.75
C LEU A 202 -18.65 2.74 1.16
N ALA A 203 -18.17 2.46 -0.05
CA ALA A 203 -17.21 3.30 -0.77
C ALA A 203 -17.81 4.65 -1.22
N GLU A 204 -19.10 4.69 -1.55
CA GLU A 204 -19.78 5.91 -2.02
C GLU A 204 -20.28 6.81 -0.89
N GLN A 205 -20.76 6.23 0.21
CA GLN A 205 -21.50 6.97 1.25
C GLN A 205 -20.72 7.06 2.56
N GLY A 206 -19.76 6.16 2.78
CA GLY A 206 -18.98 6.14 4.01
C GLY A 206 -18.15 7.40 4.19
N ARG A 207 -17.92 7.81 5.45
CA ARG A 207 -17.02 8.93 5.79
C ARG A 207 -17.32 10.20 4.97
N ASP A 208 -18.58 10.60 4.93
CA ASP A 208 -19.07 11.78 4.18
C ASP A 208 -18.70 11.79 2.69
N GLY A 209 -18.62 10.60 2.08
CA GLY A 209 -18.29 10.43 0.66
C GLY A 209 -16.81 10.16 0.37
N LEU A 210 -15.95 10.18 1.39
CA LEU A 210 -14.56 9.68 1.26
C LEU A 210 -14.52 8.15 1.07
N GLY A 211 -15.52 7.45 1.59
CA GLY A 211 -15.69 6.00 1.52
C GLY A 211 -15.13 5.27 2.73
N THR A 212 -15.92 4.37 3.31
CA THR A 212 -15.48 3.48 4.38
C THR A 212 -14.46 2.48 3.83
N ILE A 213 -13.30 2.36 4.46
CA ILE A 213 -12.25 1.44 4.04
C ILE A 213 -12.65 0.02 4.40
N THR A 214 -12.71 -0.87 3.41
CA THR A 214 -13.17 -2.25 3.62
C THR A 214 -12.06 -3.24 3.30
N VAL A 215 -11.57 -3.94 4.32
CA VAL A 215 -10.54 -4.98 4.20
C VAL A 215 -11.19 -6.35 4.27
N LYS A 216 -10.76 -7.27 3.40
CA LYS A 216 -11.29 -8.64 3.35
C LYS A 216 -10.17 -9.66 3.10
N PRO A 217 -10.05 -10.72 3.91
CA PRO A 217 -9.13 -11.83 3.65
C PRO A 217 -9.42 -12.55 2.32
N ALA A 218 -8.38 -13.06 1.67
CA ALA A 218 -8.49 -13.81 0.41
C ALA A 218 -9.07 -15.23 0.58
N GLY A 219 -8.96 -15.82 1.77
CA GLY A 219 -9.40 -17.19 2.08
C GLY A 219 -8.25 -18.18 2.26
N ASN A 220 -8.59 -19.35 2.81
CA ASN A 220 -7.62 -20.31 3.37
C ASN A 220 -7.67 -21.70 2.68
N TYR A 221 -7.80 -21.74 1.34
CA TYR A 221 -7.99 -22.98 0.58
C TYR A 221 -6.88 -23.29 -0.44
N ALA A 222 -5.87 -22.42 -0.58
CA ALA A 222 -4.86 -22.49 -1.65
C ALA A 222 -5.51 -22.58 -3.05
N TRP A 223 -6.56 -21.79 -3.28
CA TRP A 223 -7.25 -21.71 -4.56
C TRP A 223 -7.08 -20.33 -5.20
N ASP A 224 -7.29 -20.28 -6.51
CA ASP A 224 -7.51 -19.01 -7.20
C ASP A 224 -8.81 -18.35 -6.70
N GLY A 225 -8.67 -17.18 -6.09
CA GLY A 225 -9.71 -16.38 -5.46
C GLY A 225 -10.74 -15.85 -6.45
N GLN A 226 -10.48 -15.90 -7.76
CA GLN A 226 -11.48 -15.57 -8.79
C GLN A 226 -12.70 -16.49 -8.74
N ARG A 227 -12.63 -17.64 -8.06
CA ARG A 227 -13.78 -18.53 -7.83
C ARG A 227 -14.84 -17.93 -6.90
N ASP A 228 -14.46 -17.00 -6.00
CA ASP A 228 -15.39 -16.30 -5.13
C ASP A 228 -15.53 -14.84 -5.57
N SER A 229 -16.54 -14.57 -6.38
CA SER A 229 -16.77 -13.20 -6.88
C SER A 229 -17.11 -12.18 -5.78
N SER A 230 -17.38 -12.61 -4.54
CA SER A 230 -17.62 -11.70 -3.41
C SER A 230 -16.33 -11.04 -2.90
N ILE A 231 -15.15 -11.65 -3.14
CA ILE A 231 -13.84 -11.09 -2.73
C ILE A 231 -13.13 -10.35 -3.86
N THR A 232 -13.61 -10.43 -5.10
CA THR A 232 -13.00 -9.78 -6.27
C THR A 232 -13.53 -8.37 -6.52
N SER A 233 -14.18 -7.75 -5.53
CA SER A 233 -14.71 -6.39 -5.65
C SER A 233 -13.62 -5.34 -5.58
N ARG A 234 -13.63 -4.42 -6.55
CA ARG A 234 -12.70 -3.28 -6.58
C ARG A 234 -12.79 -2.39 -5.34
N TYR A 235 -13.92 -2.40 -4.63
CA TYR A 235 -14.09 -1.62 -3.40
C TYR A 235 -13.38 -2.24 -2.18
N LEU A 236 -12.76 -3.42 -2.33
CA LEU A 236 -12.10 -4.14 -1.26
C LEU A 236 -10.58 -3.98 -1.34
N ILE A 237 -9.96 -3.95 -0.17
CA ILE A 237 -8.56 -4.32 -0.01
C ILE A 237 -8.53 -5.82 0.29
N ASN A 238 -8.18 -6.63 -0.71
CA ASN A 238 -8.14 -8.09 -0.58
C ASN A 238 -6.75 -8.57 -0.15
N VAL A 239 -6.69 -9.36 0.92
CA VAL A 239 -5.46 -9.63 1.67
C VAL A 239 -5.08 -11.11 1.65
N ALA A 240 -3.89 -11.41 1.13
CA ALA A 240 -3.25 -12.72 1.20
C ALA A 240 -2.32 -12.86 2.42
N ALA A 241 -1.86 -14.08 2.67
CA ALA A 241 -1.01 -14.44 3.79
C ALA A 241 0.34 -15.01 3.35
N TYR A 242 1.42 -14.60 4.02
CA TYR A 242 2.73 -15.21 3.87
C TYR A 242 3.32 -15.65 5.20
N ARG A 243 4.16 -16.68 5.15
CA ARG A 243 4.79 -17.31 6.28
C ARG A 243 5.95 -16.48 6.80
N GLN A 244 6.06 -16.40 8.12
CA GLN A 244 7.13 -15.70 8.83
C GLN A 244 8.55 -16.10 8.39
N ILE A 245 8.86 -17.40 8.34
CA ILE A 245 10.26 -17.84 8.37
C ILE A 245 11.06 -17.51 7.10
N ASP A 246 10.39 -17.39 5.96
CA ASP A 246 11.01 -17.25 4.64
C ASP A 246 10.23 -16.34 3.68
N GLY A 247 9.12 -15.74 4.13
CA GLY A 247 8.30 -14.84 3.32
C GLY A 247 7.46 -15.51 2.25
N VAL A 248 7.56 -16.84 2.10
CA VAL A 248 6.78 -17.61 1.12
C VAL A 248 5.31 -17.58 1.50
N ALA A 249 4.41 -17.52 0.51
CA ALA A 249 2.97 -17.58 0.71
C ALA A 249 2.59 -18.76 1.61
N SER A 250 1.72 -18.50 2.60
CA SER A 250 1.27 -19.54 3.52
C SER A 250 0.56 -20.62 2.72
N SER A 251 0.74 -21.89 3.09
CA SER A 251 0.32 -23.04 2.27
C SER A 251 -1.19 -23.19 2.01
N TRP A 252 -2.00 -22.28 2.51
CA TRP A 252 -3.46 -22.21 2.38
C TRP A 252 -3.92 -20.86 1.85
N SER A 253 -3.05 -19.86 1.70
CA SER A 253 -3.48 -18.54 1.21
C SER A 253 -4.06 -18.70 -0.19
N ASN A 254 -5.27 -18.19 -0.40
CA ASN A 254 -5.80 -18.07 -1.76
C ASN A 254 -4.96 -17.07 -2.57
N CYS A 255 -4.77 -17.38 -3.85
CA CYS A 255 -4.01 -16.58 -4.81
C CYS A 255 -4.97 -15.92 -5.83
N GLY A 256 -4.52 -15.00 -6.68
CA GLY A 256 -5.31 -14.48 -7.79
C GLY A 256 -4.98 -13.04 -8.20
N PRO A 257 -5.45 -12.60 -9.38
CA PRO A 257 -5.24 -11.22 -9.85
C PRO A 257 -6.15 -10.19 -9.15
N ASN A 258 -6.98 -10.61 -8.18
CA ASN A 258 -7.80 -9.74 -7.33
C ASN A 258 -7.09 -9.29 -6.05
N LEU A 259 -5.98 -9.93 -5.69
CA LEU A 259 -5.25 -9.57 -4.48
C LEU A 259 -4.74 -8.15 -4.59
N MET A 260 -4.85 -7.39 -3.51
CA MET A 260 -4.21 -6.07 -3.43
C MET A 260 -2.90 -6.15 -2.70
N ILE A 261 -2.87 -6.87 -1.58
CA ILE A 261 -1.73 -6.85 -0.68
C ILE A 261 -1.67 -8.16 0.11
N SER A 262 -0.56 -8.38 0.80
CA SER A 262 -0.37 -9.50 1.72
C SER A 262 0.16 -9.02 3.06
N ALA A 263 -0.02 -9.83 4.09
CA ALA A 263 0.53 -9.58 5.42
C ALA A 263 1.02 -10.89 6.05
N PRO A 264 1.94 -10.84 7.02
CA PRO A 264 2.47 -12.04 7.64
C PRO A 264 1.37 -12.80 8.38
N SER A 265 1.46 -14.12 8.39
CA SER A 265 0.57 -14.98 9.16
C SER A 265 1.20 -16.34 9.48
N SER A 266 0.40 -17.21 10.07
CA SER A 266 0.75 -18.57 10.39
C SER A 266 0.95 -19.45 9.15
N ASP A 267 1.64 -20.57 9.38
CA ASP A 267 1.70 -21.69 8.44
C ASP A 267 1.72 -23.03 9.21
N ARG A 268 1.69 -24.17 8.50
CA ARG A 268 1.65 -25.50 9.10
C ARG A 268 2.90 -25.67 9.97
N PRO A 269 2.80 -26.28 11.16
CA PRO A 269 3.95 -26.48 12.03
C PRO A 269 5.13 -27.22 11.37
N PHE A 270 4.85 -28.16 10.46
CA PHE A 270 5.90 -28.90 9.74
C PHE A 270 6.63 -28.07 8.68
N LEU A 271 6.07 -26.93 8.29
CA LEU A 271 6.69 -25.92 7.45
C LEU A 271 7.41 -24.86 8.30
N GLY A 272 7.45 -25.01 9.63
CA GLY A 272 8.08 -24.08 10.55
C GLY A 272 7.27 -22.81 10.83
N GLY A 273 5.99 -22.76 10.42
CA GLY A 273 5.09 -21.65 10.74
C GLY A 273 4.58 -21.69 12.19
N THR A 274 4.42 -20.51 12.77
CA THR A 274 3.81 -20.29 14.09
C THR A 274 2.67 -19.29 13.97
N GLY A 275 1.69 -19.32 14.89
CA GLY A 275 0.61 -18.33 14.90
C GLY A 275 1.07 -16.95 15.33
N LEU A 276 0.21 -15.96 15.07
CA LEU A 276 0.42 -14.58 15.52
C LEU A 276 0.10 -14.48 17.01
N VAL A 277 0.83 -13.60 17.71
CA VAL A 277 0.59 -13.32 19.13
C VAL A 277 -0.48 -12.24 19.27
N THR A 278 -1.61 -12.59 19.89
CA THR A 278 -2.77 -11.70 20.04
C THR A 278 -3.64 -12.12 21.23
N THR A 279 -4.63 -11.31 21.59
CA THR A 279 -5.60 -11.62 22.66
C THR A 279 -6.38 -12.90 22.37
N ASP A 280 -6.71 -13.67 23.40
CA ASP A 280 -7.61 -14.82 23.35
C ASP A 280 -8.84 -14.54 24.24
N LEU A 281 -9.75 -15.50 24.36
CA LEU A 281 -10.79 -15.41 25.39
C LEU A 281 -10.17 -15.46 26.79
N LEU A 282 -10.70 -14.66 27.72
CA LEU A 282 -10.29 -14.70 29.12
C LEU A 282 -10.48 -16.09 29.73
N GLY A 283 -9.46 -16.57 30.44
CA GLY A 283 -9.44 -17.90 31.06
C GLY A 283 -9.08 -19.03 30.07
N GLY A 284 -9.34 -20.29 30.44
CA GLY A 284 -8.91 -21.47 29.65
C GLY A 284 -9.75 -21.81 28.41
N ALA A 285 -10.49 -20.86 27.86
CA ALA A 285 -11.30 -21.02 26.65
C ALA A 285 -10.59 -20.37 25.44
N GLY A 286 -11.06 -20.65 24.22
CA GLY A 286 -10.48 -20.08 23.00
C GLY A 286 -9.37 -20.94 22.38
N TYR A 287 -8.41 -20.32 21.72
CA TYR A 287 -7.35 -21.01 20.98
C TYR A 287 -6.40 -21.80 21.88
N ASN A 288 -6.22 -21.36 23.12
CA ASN A 288 -5.34 -22.01 24.09
C ASN A 288 -6.02 -23.15 24.87
N TRP A 289 -7.11 -23.72 24.36
CA TRP A 289 -7.80 -24.82 25.03
C TRP A 289 -6.96 -26.13 24.96
N TRP A 290 -6.55 -26.65 26.13
CA TRP A 290 -6.06 -28.02 26.42
C TRP A 290 -4.55 -28.32 26.40
N ASP A 291 -3.70 -27.64 25.63
CA ASP A 291 -2.27 -28.06 25.51
C ASP A 291 -1.33 -27.57 26.63
N ASP A 292 -1.78 -26.64 27.48
CA ASP A 292 -0.97 -26.05 28.57
C ASP A 292 -1.45 -26.46 29.99
N LEU A 293 -2.33 -27.45 30.10
CA LEU A 293 -2.85 -27.95 31.39
C LEU A 293 -1.93 -28.97 32.09
N ASN A 294 -0.71 -29.17 31.58
CA ASN A 294 0.28 -30.07 32.15
C ASN A 294 1.61 -29.33 32.42
N ASP A 295 1.62 -28.32 33.29
CA ASP A 295 2.75 -28.15 34.20
C ASP A 295 2.37 -27.29 35.40
N ASP A 296 3.06 -27.52 36.51
CA ASP A 296 2.90 -26.84 37.80
C ASP A 296 3.40 -25.36 37.75
N ASP A 297 3.09 -24.59 36.67
CA ASP A 297 3.49 -23.18 36.54
C ASP A 297 2.51 -22.25 37.28
N PRO A 298 2.93 -21.59 38.39
CA PRO A 298 2.10 -20.64 39.11
C PRO A 298 1.77 -19.34 38.33
N ASN A 299 2.26 -19.17 37.09
CA ASN A 299 1.98 -18.04 36.21
C ASN A 299 0.80 -18.26 35.23
N LEU A 300 -0.16 -19.13 35.54
CA LEU A 300 -1.41 -19.39 34.77
C LEU A 300 -2.33 -18.16 34.53
N ALA A 301 -1.83 -16.93 34.66
CA ALA A 301 -2.39 -15.71 34.08
C ALA A 301 -2.13 -15.58 32.55
N MET A 302 -1.63 -16.62 31.89
CA MET A 302 -1.20 -16.64 30.49
C MET A 302 -2.18 -17.31 29.51
N SER A 303 -3.43 -17.52 29.91
CA SER A 303 -4.49 -18.06 29.03
C SER A 303 -5.18 -17.01 28.16
N ASP A 304 -5.00 -15.72 28.47
CA ASP A 304 -5.72 -14.61 27.83
C ASP A 304 -5.08 -14.14 26.49
N TYR A 305 -4.02 -14.81 26.02
CA TYR A 305 -3.35 -14.54 24.74
C TYR A 305 -3.05 -15.84 24.03
N THR A 306 -3.11 -15.85 22.71
CA THR A 306 -2.75 -17.00 21.89
C THR A 306 -1.58 -16.70 20.96
N ASN A 307 -0.85 -17.75 20.60
CA ASN A 307 0.12 -17.77 19.50
C ASN A 307 -0.26 -18.82 18.44
N ALA A 308 -1.54 -19.23 18.40
CA ALA A 308 -2.08 -20.21 17.45
C ALA A 308 -2.99 -19.58 16.40
N PHE A 309 -3.36 -18.30 16.55
CA PHE A 309 -4.19 -17.57 15.60
C PHE A 309 -3.46 -17.33 14.27
N GLY A 310 -4.19 -17.32 13.16
CA GLY A 310 -3.62 -17.03 11.85
C GLY A 310 -4.55 -17.29 10.67
N GLY A 311 -4.02 -17.80 9.57
CA GLY A 311 -4.71 -17.77 8.27
C GLY A 311 -4.70 -16.37 7.65
N THR A 312 -5.36 -16.20 6.51
CA THR A 312 -5.62 -14.86 5.95
C THR A 312 -6.43 -13.99 6.92
N SER A 313 -7.13 -14.60 7.89
CA SER A 313 -7.77 -13.92 9.01
C SER A 313 -6.81 -13.37 10.08
N GLY A 314 -5.54 -13.77 10.05
CA GLY A 314 -4.46 -13.12 10.80
C GLY A 314 -3.83 -11.96 10.02
N SER A 315 -3.84 -12.03 8.68
CA SER A 315 -3.29 -10.99 7.81
C SER A 315 -4.24 -9.79 7.64
N GLY A 316 -5.55 -10.05 7.48
CA GLY A 316 -6.59 -9.03 7.34
C GLY A 316 -6.57 -7.96 8.44
N PRO A 317 -6.54 -8.34 9.73
CA PRO A 317 -6.52 -7.38 10.83
C PRO A 317 -5.25 -6.52 10.87
N LEU A 318 -4.10 -7.07 10.47
CA LEU A 318 -2.87 -6.27 10.38
C LEU A 318 -3.04 -5.15 9.35
N VAL A 319 -3.60 -5.44 8.18
CA VAL A 319 -3.89 -4.44 7.14
C VAL A 319 -4.95 -3.44 7.60
N VAL A 320 -5.95 -3.87 8.36
CA VAL A 320 -6.94 -2.97 9.01
C VAL A 320 -6.25 -2.00 9.96
N GLY A 321 -5.33 -2.50 10.79
CA GLY A 321 -4.52 -1.66 11.67
C GLY A 321 -3.71 -0.62 10.88
N VAL A 322 -3.05 -1.03 9.79
CA VAL A 322 -2.30 -0.10 8.93
C VAL A 322 -3.21 0.94 8.28
N ALA A 323 -4.34 0.54 7.70
CA ALA A 323 -5.31 1.48 7.13
C ALA A 323 -5.85 2.46 8.20
N THR A 324 -6.04 2.00 9.43
CA THR A 324 -6.46 2.83 10.57
C THR A 324 -5.38 3.86 10.93
N LEU A 325 -4.10 3.48 10.92
CA LEU A 325 -2.99 4.42 11.11
C LEU A 325 -2.89 5.43 9.96
N MET A 326 -3.11 5.00 8.71
CA MET A 326 -3.13 5.91 7.55
C MET A 326 -4.22 6.98 7.70
N LEU A 327 -5.44 6.60 8.10
CA LEU A 327 -6.52 7.56 8.35
C LEU A 327 -6.27 8.43 9.58
N SER A 328 -5.55 7.93 10.59
CA SER A 328 -5.10 8.73 11.73
C SER A 328 -4.05 9.77 11.34
N ALA A 329 -3.27 9.50 10.29
CA ALA A 329 -2.31 10.46 9.73
C ALA A 329 -2.96 11.47 8.79
N ASN A 330 -3.99 11.03 8.05
CA ASN A 330 -4.75 11.87 7.14
C ASN A 330 -6.19 11.37 7.02
N ASP A 331 -7.12 12.03 7.70
CA ASP A 331 -8.55 11.71 7.64
C ASP A 331 -9.20 12.23 6.36
N GLY A 332 -8.49 13.00 5.54
CA GLY A 332 -8.94 13.47 4.22
C GLY A 332 -8.81 12.44 3.10
N LEU A 333 -8.17 11.28 3.35
CA LEU A 333 -7.98 10.25 2.32
C LEU A 333 -9.32 9.64 1.87
N GLY A 334 -9.51 9.53 0.56
CA GLY A 334 -10.57 8.72 -0.03
C GLY A 334 -10.20 7.24 -0.10
N TRP A 335 -11.19 6.37 -0.29
CA TRP A 335 -10.97 4.92 -0.32
C TRP A 335 -10.02 4.46 -1.44
N ARG A 336 -9.96 5.21 -2.56
CA ARG A 336 -9.01 4.94 -3.66
C ARG A 336 -7.60 5.41 -3.32
N ASP A 337 -7.46 6.48 -2.53
CA ASP A 337 -6.15 6.94 -2.04
C ASP A 337 -5.51 5.88 -1.17
N VAL A 338 -6.25 5.35 -0.19
CA VAL A 338 -5.76 4.29 0.71
C VAL A 338 -5.30 3.06 -0.08
N ARG A 339 -6.08 2.62 -1.06
CA ARG A 339 -5.72 1.51 -1.96
C ARG A 339 -4.45 1.81 -2.75
N THR A 340 -4.33 3.02 -3.29
CA THR A 340 -3.19 3.45 -4.09
C THR A 340 -1.92 3.49 -3.26
N ILE A 341 -1.97 4.10 -2.08
CA ILE A 341 -0.84 4.19 -1.15
C ILE A 341 -0.39 2.78 -0.76
N LEU A 342 -1.31 1.90 -0.35
CA LEU A 342 -0.97 0.53 0.03
C LEU A 342 -0.24 -0.23 -1.09
N ALA A 343 -0.68 -0.07 -2.34
CA ALA A 343 -0.01 -0.68 -3.49
C ALA A 343 1.39 -0.08 -3.75
N GLN A 344 1.54 1.24 -3.68
CA GLN A 344 2.83 1.91 -3.93
C GLN A 344 3.85 1.71 -2.79
N SER A 345 3.37 1.51 -1.55
CA SER A 345 4.20 1.34 -0.37
C SER A 345 4.58 -0.12 -0.08
N ALA A 346 3.93 -1.08 -0.75
CA ALA A 346 4.14 -2.50 -0.52
C ALA A 346 5.57 -2.92 -0.87
N LYS A 347 6.06 -3.96 -0.17
CA LYS A 347 7.40 -4.54 -0.37
C LYS A 347 7.33 -6.01 -0.72
N MET A 348 8.25 -6.52 -1.52
CA MET A 348 8.33 -7.94 -1.83
C MET A 348 8.75 -8.74 -0.59
N PRO A 349 7.95 -9.72 -0.11
CA PRO A 349 8.33 -10.59 1.00
C PRO A 349 9.37 -11.64 0.60
N ILE A 350 9.50 -11.91 -0.70
CA ILE A 350 10.46 -12.83 -1.32
C ILE A 350 11.25 -12.10 -2.43
N ALA A 351 12.35 -12.68 -2.92
CA ALA A 351 13.05 -12.11 -4.06
C ALA A 351 12.19 -12.14 -5.34
N PHE A 352 12.33 -11.13 -6.20
CA PHE A 352 11.57 -10.99 -7.44
C PHE A 352 11.60 -12.25 -8.33
N GLU A 353 12.78 -12.84 -8.51
CA GLU A 353 13.03 -14.04 -9.33
C GLU A 353 12.60 -15.37 -8.68
N THR A 354 11.98 -15.32 -7.51
CA THR A 354 11.56 -16.55 -6.80
C THR A 354 10.44 -17.21 -7.59
N GLY A 355 10.77 -18.32 -8.25
CA GLY A 355 9.79 -19.17 -8.94
C GLY A 355 8.94 -20.02 -7.99
N PRO A 356 8.30 -21.08 -8.51
CA PRO A 356 7.48 -21.98 -7.72
C PRO A 356 8.28 -22.64 -6.59
N VAL A 357 7.66 -22.70 -5.41
CA VAL A 357 8.20 -23.35 -4.23
C VAL A 357 7.22 -24.41 -3.77
N SER A 358 7.68 -25.65 -3.59
CA SER A 358 6.91 -26.74 -3.01
C SER A 358 7.66 -27.42 -1.87
N TYR A 359 6.91 -28.07 -0.99
CA TYR A 359 7.42 -28.93 0.06
C TYR A 359 6.97 -30.38 -0.20
N VAL A 360 7.94 -31.29 -0.31
CA VAL A 360 7.71 -32.73 -0.35
C VAL A 360 8.41 -33.37 0.84
N GLY A 361 7.64 -33.99 1.74
CA GLY A 361 8.20 -34.57 2.96
C GLY A 361 7.23 -35.43 3.75
N THR A 362 7.71 -36.03 4.84
CA THR A 362 6.90 -36.85 5.75
C THR A 362 6.81 -36.16 7.11
N TYR A 363 5.61 -35.96 7.62
CA TYR A 363 5.36 -35.41 8.96
C TYR A 363 4.35 -36.28 9.71
N ASN A 364 4.69 -36.70 10.93
CA ASN A 364 3.91 -37.65 11.74
C ASN A 364 3.50 -38.94 10.99
N GLY A 365 4.39 -39.43 10.11
CA GLY A 365 4.16 -40.65 9.32
C GLY A 365 3.23 -40.47 8.12
N ARG A 366 2.78 -39.25 7.83
CA ARG A 366 1.99 -38.90 6.64
C ARG A 366 2.87 -38.17 5.63
N GLU A 367 2.82 -38.57 4.37
CA GLU A 367 3.45 -37.85 3.27
C GLU A 367 2.66 -36.59 2.93
N TYR A 368 3.39 -35.51 2.68
CA TYR A 368 2.89 -34.20 2.27
C TYR A 368 3.61 -33.79 1.00
N ASP A 369 2.82 -33.35 0.04
CA ASP A 369 3.25 -32.64 -1.16
C ASP A 369 2.40 -31.37 -1.21
N VAL A 370 3.03 -30.22 -1.00
CA VAL A 370 2.36 -28.94 -0.77
C VAL A 370 3.01 -27.87 -1.63
N ALA A 371 2.27 -27.30 -2.57
CA ALA A 371 2.67 -26.07 -3.23
C ALA A 371 2.54 -24.89 -2.26
N LEU A 372 3.50 -23.97 -2.30
CA LEU A 372 3.60 -22.83 -1.40
C LEU A 372 3.60 -21.51 -2.19
N ASN A 373 4.66 -21.27 -2.96
CA ASN A 373 4.73 -20.16 -3.90
C ASN A 373 4.37 -20.70 -5.28
N GLU A 374 3.38 -20.11 -5.93
CA GLU A 374 2.88 -20.60 -7.21
C GLU A 374 3.24 -19.63 -8.35
N ARG A 375 3.58 -18.36 -8.06
CA ARG A 375 3.98 -17.33 -9.04
C ARG A 375 5.10 -16.41 -8.60
N HIS A 376 5.91 -16.01 -9.58
CA HIS A 376 6.88 -14.92 -9.42
C HIS A 376 6.20 -13.55 -9.37
N PHE A 377 6.95 -12.53 -8.98
CA PHE A 377 6.55 -11.15 -9.22
C PHE A 377 6.72 -10.79 -10.70
N THR A 378 5.82 -9.94 -11.17
CA THR A 378 5.88 -9.28 -12.48
C THR A 378 5.93 -7.77 -12.27
N ILE A 379 6.29 -7.01 -13.30
CA ILE A 379 6.28 -5.54 -13.25
C ILE A 379 5.25 -5.04 -14.27
N GLY A 380 4.38 -4.14 -13.83
CA GLY A 380 3.33 -3.56 -14.67
C GLY A 380 2.99 -2.12 -14.31
N GLY A 381 2.24 -1.46 -15.20
CA GLY A 381 1.86 -0.06 -15.10
C GLY A 381 2.87 0.93 -15.67
N LEU A 382 2.51 2.21 -15.65
CA LEU A 382 3.32 3.31 -16.19
C LEU A 382 4.73 3.32 -15.58
N ALA A 383 5.75 3.36 -16.44
CA ALA A 383 7.14 3.48 -16.05
C ALA A 383 7.43 4.85 -15.41
N GLY A 384 8.39 4.91 -14.49
CA GLY A 384 8.83 6.15 -13.85
C GLY A 384 8.19 6.44 -12.49
N HIS A 385 6.90 6.16 -12.30
CA HIS A 385 6.15 6.72 -11.16
C HIS A 385 6.43 6.08 -9.80
N VAL A 386 6.75 4.78 -9.72
CA VAL A 386 7.02 4.12 -8.42
C VAL A 386 8.41 3.53 -8.44
N ASN A 387 9.27 4.01 -7.55
CA ASN A 387 10.68 3.64 -7.48
C ASN A 387 11.36 3.74 -8.87
N GLY A 388 11.02 4.78 -9.65
CA GLY A 388 11.55 5.02 -11.00
C GLY A 388 11.03 4.08 -12.10
N GLY A 389 10.02 3.25 -11.85
CA GLY A 389 9.50 2.27 -12.80
C GLY A 389 8.03 1.93 -12.54
N GLY A 390 7.59 0.75 -13.00
CA GLY A 390 6.26 0.20 -12.69
C GLY A 390 6.19 -0.48 -11.32
N LEU A 391 4.98 -0.90 -10.93
CA LEU A 391 4.70 -1.63 -9.70
C LEU A 391 5.04 -3.11 -9.85
N HIS A 392 5.54 -3.74 -8.79
CA HIS A 392 5.61 -5.21 -8.74
C HIS A 392 4.26 -5.79 -8.35
N TYR A 393 3.90 -6.93 -8.94
CA TYR A 393 2.67 -7.66 -8.62
C TYR A 393 2.86 -9.17 -8.70
N SER A 394 2.28 -9.92 -7.77
CA SER A 394 2.16 -11.38 -7.82
C SER A 394 0.74 -11.82 -7.47
N ASN A 395 0.28 -12.91 -8.09
CA ASN A 395 -0.98 -13.52 -7.69
C ASN A 395 -0.92 -14.15 -6.29
N ASP A 396 0.24 -14.29 -5.66
CA ASP A 396 0.33 -14.86 -4.31
C ASP A 396 0.40 -13.77 -3.23
N TYR A 397 0.81 -12.55 -3.61
CA TYR A 397 1.08 -11.45 -2.67
C TYR A 397 0.35 -10.14 -3.00
N GLY A 398 -0.38 -10.05 -4.11
CA GLY A 398 -0.86 -8.79 -4.66
C GLY A 398 0.32 -7.89 -5.06
N TYR A 399 0.25 -6.60 -4.69
CA TYR A 399 1.37 -5.66 -4.80
C TYR A 399 2.50 -5.93 -3.81
N GLY A 400 2.42 -6.96 -2.96
CA GLY A 400 3.45 -7.33 -1.99
C GLY A 400 2.97 -7.30 -0.55
N ALA A 401 3.91 -7.35 0.38
CA ALA A 401 3.68 -7.27 1.82
C ALA A 401 3.40 -5.83 2.25
N VAL A 402 2.43 -5.65 3.14
CA VAL A 402 2.13 -4.37 3.77
C VAL A 402 3.32 -3.83 4.56
N ASP A 403 3.60 -2.53 4.40
CA ASP A 403 4.61 -1.79 5.14
C ASP A 403 3.93 -0.56 5.77
N ALA A 404 3.65 -0.64 7.08
CA ALA A 404 2.97 0.41 7.82
C ALA A 404 3.79 1.70 7.85
N TYR A 405 5.12 1.58 7.96
CA TYR A 405 6.00 2.74 7.95
C TYR A 405 5.84 3.54 6.65
N ALA A 406 6.02 2.87 5.51
CA ALA A 406 5.91 3.52 4.20
C ALA A 406 4.49 4.02 3.93
N ALA A 407 3.46 3.21 4.22
CA ALA A 407 2.07 3.56 3.94
C ALA A 407 1.61 4.79 4.75
N VAL A 408 1.94 4.85 6.05
CA VAL A 408 1.51 5.95 6.92
C VAL A 408 2.25 7.25 6.58
N ARG A 409 3.55 7.19 6.27
CA ARG A 409 4.31 8.38 5.84
C ARG A 409 3.84 8.92 4.49
N MET A 410 3.48 8.04 3.54
CA MET A 410 2.87 8.48 2.29
C MET A 410 1.47 9.08 2.50
N ALA A 411 0.68 8.53 3.42
CA ALA A 411 -0.66 9.04 3.75
C ALA A 411 -0.62 10.46 4.33
N GLU A 412 0.34 10.74 5.21
CA GLU A 412 0.54 12.05 5.86
C GLU A 412 0.66 13.19 4.85
N VAL A 413 1.36 12.97 3.73
CA VAL A 413 1.64 14.00 2.73
C VAL A 413 0.70 13.97 1.52
N TRP A 414 -0.22 13.02 1.46
CA TRP A 414 -0.97 12.69 0.24
C TRP A 414 -1.82 13.86 -0.30
N SER A 415 -2.28 14.74 0.58
CA SER A 415 -3.08 15.92 0.21
C SER A 415 -2.30 16.97 -0.59
N LEU A 416 -0.97 16.90 -0.62
CA LEU A 416 -0.13 17.74 -1.49
C LEU A 416 -0.37 17.43 -2.98
N PHE A 417 -0.75 16.20 -3.30
CA PHE A 417 -0.87 15.71 -4.68
C PHE A 417 -2.26 15.89 -5.28
N GLY A 418 -3.11 16.69 -4.63
CA GLY A 418 -4.44 17.04 -5.09
C GLY A 418 -5.57 16.50 -4.22
N PRO A 419 -6.83 16.61 -4.70
CA PRO A 419 -8.00 16.25 -3.91
C PRO A 419 -8.13 14.74 -3.76
N ALA A 420 -8.76 14.34 -2.65
CA ALA A 420 -9.07 12.95 -2.31
C ALA A 420 -9.73 12.20 -3.48
N LYS A 421 -9.28 10.96 -3.73
CA LYS A 421 -9.82 10.08 -4.76
C LYS A 421 -10.92 9.20 -4.17
N THR A 422 -12.14 9.42 -4.64
CA THR A 422 -13.36 8.78 -4.14
C THR A 422 -14.18 8.20 -5.28
N SER A 423 -15.36 7.65 -4.99
CA SER A 423 -16.31 7.23 -6.03
C SER A 423 -16.85 8.41 -6.85
N ALA A 424 -16.83 9.63 -6.30
CA ALA A 424 -17.39 10.81 -6.96
C ALA A 424 -16.51 11.33 -8.12
N ASN A 425 -15.21 11.02 -8.11
CA ASN A 425 -14.25 11.42 -9.14
C ASN A 425 -13.55 10.22 -9.79
N GLU A 426 -14.14 9.01 -9.72
CA GLU A 426 -13.69 7.83 -10.46
C GLU A 426 -14.09 7.96 -11.93
N VAL A 427 -13.12 7.76 -12.83
CA VAL A 427 -13.35 7.71 -14.27
C VAL A 427 -13.63 6.25 -14.66
N HIS A 428 -14.63 6.05 -15.49
CA HIS A 428 -15.06 4.73 -15.97
C HIS A 428 -15.19 4.72 -17.50
N ALA A 429 -14.68 3.66 -18.14
CA ALA A 429 -14.99 3.32 -19.52
C ALA A 429 -15.38 1.84 -19.62
N ALA A 430 -16.27 1.52 -20.56
CA ALA A 430 -16.72 0.16 -20.81
C ALA A 430 -16.60 -0.18 -22.28
N ILE A 431 -15.93 -1.29 -22.59
CA ILE A 431 -15.73 -1.80 -23.94
C ILE A 431 -16.44 -3.13 -24.03
N THR A 432 -17.21 -3.38 -25.10
CA THR A 432 -17.82 -4.69 -25.38
C THR A 432 -17.49 -5.10 -26.79
N THR A 433 -17.02 -6.33 -26.97
CA THR A 433 -16.64 -6.85 -28.28
C THR A 433 -17.06 -8.31 -28.45
N GLU A 434 -17.45 -8.64 -29.67
CA GLU A 434 -17.74 -10.02 -30.08
C GLU A 434 -16.42 -10.75 -30.34
N VAL A 435 -16.26 -11.91 -29.70
CA VAL A 435 -15.05 -12.73 -29.78
C VAL A 435 -15.28 -13.88 -30.76
N GLY A 436 -16.32 -14.70 -30.51
CA GLY A 436 -16.70 -15.82 -31.37
C GLY A 436 -15.60 -16.87 -31.59
N LYS A 437 -14.74 -17.10 -30.59
CA LYS A 437 -13.59 -18.02 -30.67
C LYS A 437 -13.82 -19.24 -29.80
N THR A 438 -13.40 -20.40 -30.30
CA THR A 438 -13.52 -21.69 -29.61
C THR A 438 -12.15 -22.33 -29.44
N VAL A 439 -11.92 -22.89 -28.27
CA VAL A 439 -10.83 -23.82 -27.99
C VAL A 439 -11.44 -25.20 -27.70
N ALA A 440 -10.99 -26.21 -28.45
CA ALA A 440 -11.45 -27.59 -28.25
C ALA A 440 -10.68 -28.25 -27.10
N GLY A 441 -11.35 -29.12 -26.35
CA GLY A 441 -10.73 -29.94 -25.33
C GLY A 441 -9.67 -30.87 -25.91
N ASP A 442 -8.52 -30.96 -25.25
CA ASP A 442 -7.38 -31.78 -25.68
C ASP A 442 -6.94 -32.71 -24.54
N PRO A 443 -7.12 -34.04 -24.67
CA PRO A 443 -6.78 -35.00 -23.62
C PRO A 443 -5.26 -35.13 -23.37
N THR A 444 -4.43 -34.58 -24.27
CA THR A 444 -2.97 -34.55 -24.16
C THR A 444 -2.45 -33.30 -23.46
N ALA A 445 -3.26 -32.25 -23.37
CA ALA A 445 -2.94 -30.99 -22.68
C ALA A 445 -3.09 -31.14 -21.15
N ARG A 446 -2.38 -32.11 -20.57
CA ARG A 446 -2.38 -32.37 -19.13
C ARG A 446 -1.50 -31.35 -18.41
N ALA A 447 -1.90 -30.96 -17.21
CA ALA A 447 -0.98 -30.32 -16.27
C ALA A 447 0.25 -31.23 -16.10
N THR A 448 1.45 -30.68 -16.22
CA THR A 448 2.67 -31.40 -16.62
C THR A 448 3.28 -32.33 -15.56
N ASP A 449 2.73 -32.44 -14.34
CA ASP A 449 3.40 -33.16 -13.24
C ASP A 449 2.70 -34.43 -12.73
N GLY A 450 1.48 -34.75 -13.18
CA GLY A 450 0.78 -35.95 -12.72
C GLY A 450 0.48 -35.98 -11.21
N SER A 451 0.62 -34.86 -10.50
CA SER A 451 0.16 -34.72 -9.13
C SER A 451 -1.37 -34.58 -9.12
N SER A 452 -2.01 -35.13 -8.10
CA SER A 452 -3.46 -35.06 -7.92
C SER A 452 -3.94 -33.67 -7.47
N VAL A 453 -3.14 -32.63 -7.70
CA VAL A 453 -3.39 -31.28 -7.20
C VAL A 453 -2.94 -30.27 -8.27
N ASP A 454 -3.83 -29.34 -8.61
CA ASP A 454 -3.85 -28.37 -9.72
C ASP A 454 -2.60 -27.47 -9.94
N HIS A 455 -1.43 -27.75 -9.34
CA HIS A 455 -0.40 -26.75 -9.06
C HIS A 455 0.50 -26.34 -10.24
N SER A 456 0.84 -27.24 -11.18
CA SER A 456 1.69 -26.85 -12.33
C SER A 456 1.01 -25.94 -13.36
N ALA A 457 -0.31 -25.79 -13.31
CA ALA A 457 -1.09 -24.94 -14.21
C ALA A 457 -1.12 -23.46 -13.80
N GLN A 458 -0.48 -23.08 -12.67
CA GLN A 458 -0.56 -21.73 -12.11
C GLN A 458 0.60 -20.80 -12.52
N MET A 459 1.64 -21.31 -13.19
CA MET A 459 2.73 -20.49 -13.74
C MET A 459 2.48 -19.96 -15.17
N GLY A 460 1.39 -20.39 -15.80
CA GLY A 460 1.06 -20.05 -17.18
C GLY A 460 0.18 -21.11 -17.83
N PHE A 461 -0.09 -20.94 -19.13
CA PHE A 461 -0.98 -21.85 -19.85
C PHE A 461 -0.37 -23.25 -20.02
N ALA A 462 -1.17 -24.30 -19.78
CA ALA A 462 -0.77 -25.70 -19.96
C ALA A 462 -0.57 -26.08 -21.45
N ARG A 463 -1.06 -25.24 -22.37
CA ARG A 463 -0.87 -25.34 -23.81
C ARG A 463 -0.98 -23.95 -24.43
N GLU A 464 -0.62 -23.84 -25.71
CA GLU A 464 -0.75 -22.58 -26.45
C GLU A 464 -2.19 -22.03 -26.40
N PRO A 465 -2.41 -20.80 -25.90
CA PRO A 465 -3.74 -20.24 -25.78
C PRO A 465 -4.28 -19.72 -27.11
N VAL A 466 -5.61 -19.68 -27.22
CA VAL A 466 -6.27 -18.88 -28.26
C VAL A 466 -6.14 -17.41 -27.89
N ARG A 467 -5.67 -16.60 -28.83
CA ARG A 467 -5.54 -15.14 -28.66
C ARG A 467 -6.60 -14.38 -29.44
N PHE A 468 -7.14 -13.34 -28.81
CA PHE A 468 -8.04 -12.39 -29.43
C PHE A 468 -7.68 -10.97 -29.01
N SER A 469 -7.23 -10.16 -29.97
CA SER A 469 -6.87 -8.76 -29.73
C SER A 469 -8.04 -7.83 -30.06
N PHE A 470 -8.20 -6.77 -29.26
CA PHE A 470 -9.22 -5.76 -29.42
C PHE A 470 -8.68 -4.39 -29.01
N GLU A 471 -9.28 -3.33 -29.55
CA GLU A 471 -8.82 -1.95 -29.33
C GLU A 471 -9.63 -1.27 -28.23
N VAL A 472 -8.93 -0.54 -27.37
CA VAL A 472 -9.51 0.40 -26.41
C VAL A 472 -9.14 1.81 -26.83
N GLY A 473 -10.15 2.62 -27.13
CA GLY A 473 -9.96 4.00 -27.60
C GLY A 473 -9.77 5.02 -26.48
N ASP A 474 -10.38 4.78 -25.31
CA ASP A 474 -10.36 5.69 -24.17
C ASP A 474 -9.05 5.55 -23.39
N ALA A 475 -8.51 6.69 -22.95
CA ALA A 475 -7.30 6.75 -22.13
C ALA A 475 -7.69 6.99 -20.68
N ILE A 476 -7.43 5.98 -19.83
CA ILE A 476 -7.64 5.97 -18.38
C ILE A 476 -6.34 5.46 -17.76
N LYS A 477 -5.87 6.13 -16.70
CA LYS A 477 -4.87 5.58 -15.79
C LYS A 477 -5.60 4.58 -14.90
N VAL A 478 -5.48 3.29 -15.24
CA VAL A 478 -6.28 2.20 -14.66
C VAL A 478 -5.92 2.01 -13.20
N GLU A 479 -6.93 1.77 -12.37
CA GLU A 479 -6.81 1.33 -10.97
C GLU A 479 -7.41 -0.06 -10.79
N ASN A 480 -8.46 -0.40 -11.54
CA ASN A 480 -9.09 -1.71 -11.50
C ASN A 480 -9.74 -2.05 -12.84
N VAL A 481 -9.81 -3.34 -13.16
CA VAL A 481 -10.51 -3.86 -14.34
C VAL A 481 -11.52 -4.92 -13.92
N ASP A 482 -12.75 -4.82 -14.39
CA ASP A 482 -13.70 -5.94 -14.39
C ASP A 482 -13.78 -6.52 -15.80
N LEU A 483 -13.38 -7.79 -15.96
CA LEU A 483 -13.47 -8.53 -17.21
C LEU A 483 -14.67 -9.49 -17.16
N THR A 484 -15.73 -9.16 -17.89
CA THR A 484 -16.91 -10.02 -18.04
C THR A 484 -16.81 -10.83 -19.32
N LEU A 485 -16.86 -12.17 -19.20
CA LEU A 485 -16.90 -13.07 -20.33
C LEU A 485 -18.28 -13.71 -20.47
N ARG A 486 -18.82 -13.71 -21.69
CA ARG A 486 -19.95 -14.55 -22.06
C ARG A 486 -19.45 -15.77 -22.82
N PHE A 487 -19.74 -16.97 -22.33
CA PHE A 487 -19.15 -18.20 -22.86
C PHE A 487 -20.09 -19.40 -22.81
N THR A 488 -19.72 -20.47 -23.51
CA THR A 488 -20.26 -21.82 -23.33
C THR A 488 -19.10 -22.77 -23.13
N CYS A 489 -19.18 -23.61 -22.10
CA CYS A 489 -18.16 -24.62 -21.81
C CYS A 489 -18.82 -26.00 -21.73
N THR A 490 -18.29 -26.96 -22.50
CA THR A 490 -18.74 -28.35 -22.49
C THR A 490 -17.62 -29.24 -21.97
N LEU A 491 -17.83 -29.79 -20.77
CA LEU A 491 -16.95 -30.73 -20.11
C LEU A 491 -17.29 -32.16 -20.57
N LYS A 492 -16.28 -32.89 -21.02
CA LYS A 492 -16.37 -34.30 -21.42
C LYS A 492 -15.50 -35.10 -20.45
N VAL A 493 -16.08 -36.08 -19.78
CA VAL A 493 -15.39 -36.96 -18.82
C VAL A 493 -15.41 -38.38 -19.38
N GLU A 494 -14.22 -38.90 -19.72
CA GLU A 494 -14.01 -40.25 -20.22
C GLU A 494 -13.53 -41.15 -19.08
N ASP A 495 -14.28 -42.23 -18.81
CA ASP A 495 -13.90 -43.27 -17.84
C ASP A 495 -12.75 -44.09 -18.43
N ALA A 496 -11.54 -43.90 -17.89
CA ALA A 496 -10.33 -44.51 -18.41
C ALA A 496 -10.29 -46.04 -18.23
N ASP A 497 -11.07 -46.58 -17.28
CA ASP A 497 -10.94 -47.96 -16.83
C ASP A 497 -12.11 -48.87 -17.24
N HIS A 498 -13.30 -48.32 -17.56
CA HIS A 498 -14.51 -49.15 -17.76
C HIS A 498 -15.14 -49.09 -19.15
N GLY A 499 -14.55 -48.40 -20.13
CA GLY A 499 -15.05 -48.37 -21.51
C GLY A 499 -16.49 -47.86 -21.65
N ARG A 500 -16.97 -47.05 -20.69
CA ARG A 500 -18.30 -46.44 -20.71
C ARG A 500 -18.32 -45.27 -21.69
N ALA A 501 -19.50 -44.96 -22.23
CA ALA A 501 -19.67 -43.78 -23.07
C ALA A 501 -19.27 -42.51 -22.27
N PRO A 502 -18.60 -41.53 -22.89
CA PRO A 502 -18.20 -40.29 -22.22
C PRO A 502 -19.41 -39.59 -21.58
N LEU A 503 -19.26 -39.16 -20.34
CA LEU A 503 -20.24 -38.31 -19.68
C LEU A 503 -20.01 -36.87 -20.17
N VAL A 504 -21.04 -36.26 -20.76
CA VAL A 504 -20.96 -34.91 -21.31
C VAL A 504 -21.82 -33.98 -20.45
N TYR A 505 -21.17 -32.98 -19.86
CA TYR A 505 -21.79 -31.95 -19.03
C TYR A 505 -21.56 -30.59 -19.67
N THR A 506 -22.55 -29.72 -19.67
CA THR A 506 -22.28 -28.28 -19.89
C THR A 506 -21.83 -27.70 -18.56
N SER A 507 -20.66 -27.09 -18.48
CA SER A 507 -20.01 -26.73 -17.21
C SER A 507 -19.76 -25.23 -17.07
N ALA A 508 -19.60 -24.76 -15.84
CA ALA A 508 -19.23 -23.38 -15.53
C ALA A 508 -17.70 -23.25 -15.51
N MET A 509 -17.10 -22.90 -16.65
CA MET A 509 -15.65 -22.71 -16.91
C MET A 509 -14.69 -23.87 -16.57
N ALA A 510 -15.10 -24.92 -15.85
CA ALA A 510 -14.39 -26.20 -15.67
C ALA A 510 -12.86 -26.07 -15.54
N ILE A 511 -12.09 -26.53 -16.53
CA ILE A 511 -10.62 -26.60 -16.52
C ILE A 511 -10.05 -25.54 -17.47
N THR A 512 -10.33 -24.27 -17.16
CA THR A 512 -10.00 -23.11 -18.01
C THR A 512 -8.88 -22.28 -17.40
N GLN A 513 -7.98 -21.84 -18.26
CA GLN A 513 -6.97 -20.83 -17.98
C GLN A 513 -7.26 -19.59 -18.82
N LEU A 514 -7.10 -18.41 -18.22
CA LEU A 514 -7.33 -17.12 -18.87
C LEU A 514 -6.14 -16.20 -18.65
N GLY A 515 -5.90 -15.35 -19.63
CA GLY A 515 -4.94 -14.26 -19.54
C GLY A 515 -5.47 -13.01 -20.21
N LEU A 516 -4.99 -11.86 -19.76
CA LEU A 516 -5.28 -10.56 -20.34
C LEU A 516 -3.99 -9.75 -20.38
N ILE A 517 -3.63 -9.24 -21.56
CA ILE A 517 -2.42 -8.46 -21.78
C ILE A 517 -2.81 -7.04 -22.17
N ALA A 518 -2.29 -6.07 -21.42
CA ALA A 518 -2.44 -4.64 -21.66
C ALA A 518 -1.48 -4.12 -22.75
N PRO A 519 -1.70 -2.89 -23.28
CA PRO A 519 -0.85 -2.32 -24.32
C PRO A 519 0.62 -2.16 -23.93
N ASP A 520 0.92 -1.97 -22.64
CA ASP A 520 2.27 -1.86 -22.10
C ASP A 520 2.93 -3.21 -21.79
N GLY A 521 2.23 -4.32 -22.05
CA GLY A 521 2.68 -5.68 -21.77
C GLY A 521 2.35 -6.17 -20.36
N THR A 522 1.75 -5.34 -19.50
CA THR A 522 1.24 -5.79 -18.20
C THR A 522 0.27 -6.94 -18.42
N GLU A 523 0.46 -8.04 -17.72
CA GLU A 523 -0.35 -9.24 -17.90
C GLU A 523 -1.05 -9.68 -16.62
N MET A 524 -2.20 -10.31 -16.83
CA MET A 524 -2.94 -11.05 -15.83
C MET A 524 -3.00 -12.50 -16.30
N PHE A 525 -2.90 -13.42 -15.35
CA PHE A 525 -3.20 -14.83 -15.58
C PHE A 525 -4.07 -15.37 -14.43
N THR A 526 -5.04 -16.23 -14.71
CA THR A 526 -5.85 -16.94 -13.71
C THR A 526 -6.13 -18.36 -14.20
N SER A 527 -6.07 -19.31 -13.28
CA SER A 527 -6.53 -20.66 -13.53
C SER A 527 -7.78 -20.85 -12.70
N VAL A 528 -8.92 -21.05 -13.37
CA VAL A 528 -10.21 -21.13 -12.72
C VAL A 528 -10.72 -22.56 -12.86
N PRO A 529 -10.41 -23.44 -11.89
CA PRO A 529 -11.08 -24.73 -11.79
C PRO A 529 -12.54 -24.50 -11.40
N GLY A 530 -13.37 -24.30 -12.42
CA GLY A 530 -14.80 -24.22 -12.29
C GLY A 530 -15.41 -25.55 -11.87
N ASN A 531 -16.50 -25.48 -11.11
CA ASN A 531 -17.20 -26.65 -10.62
C ASN A 531 -17.75 -27.51 -11.75
N TRP A 532 -17.65 -28.83 -11.58
CA TRP A 532 -18.18 -29.85 -12.51
C TRP A 532 -19.70 -29.98 -12.36
N THR A 533 -20.41 -28.88 -12.61
CA THR A 533 -21.88 -28.77 -12.47
C THR A 533 -22.51 -28.58 -13.83
N SER A 534 -23.65 -29.24 -14.06
CA SER A 534 -24.41 -29.07 -15.31
C SER A 534 -25.17 -27.76 -15.32
N VAL A 535 -24.80 -26.83 -16.18
CA VAL A 535 -25.51 -25.56 -16.41
C VAL A 535 -26.11 -25.52 -17.82
N GLY A 536 -27.27 -24.89 -18.01
CA GLY A 536 -27.91 -24.80 -19.32
C GLY A 536 -27.48 -23.55 -20.09
N GLY A 537 -27.06 -23.69 -21.36
CA GLY A 537 -26.86 -22.57 -22.29
C GLY A 537 -25.61 -21.70 -22.03
N ALA A 538 -25.58 -20.53 -22.67
CA ALA A 538 -24.48 -19.56 -22.50
C ALA A 538 -24.51 -18.95 -21.10
N GLN A 539 -23.32 -18.82 -20.50
CA GLN A 539 -23.09 -18.29 -19.16
C GLN A 539 -22.37 -16.94 -19.24
N GLU A 540 -22.39 -16.19 -18.15
CA GLU A 540 -21.66 -14.93 -17.98
C GLU A 540 -20.93 -14.92 -16.63
N PHE A 541 -19.66 -14.54 -16.63
CA PHE A 541 -18.88 -14.38 -15.40
C PHE A 541 -17.98 -13.15 -15.46
N THR A 542 -17.82 -12.47 -14.32
CA THR A 542 -16.94 -11.30 -14.18
C THR A 542 -15.76 -11.59 -13.27
N PHE A 543 -14.56 -11.45 -13.83
CA PHE A 543 -13.29 -11.47 -13.13
C PHE A 543 -12.94 -10.06 -12.66
N GLY A 544 -12.58 -9.91 -11.38
CA GLY A 544 -12.17 -8.62 -10.81
C GLY A 544 -10.65 -8.58 -10.68
N LEU A 545 -10.01 -7.60 -11.32
CA LEU A 545 -8.58 -7.55 -11.52
C LEU A 545 -8.01 -6.26 -10.90
N ALA A 546 -7.16 -6.43 -9.90
CA ALA A 546 -6.48 -5.33 -9.21
C ALA A 546 -5.09 -5.06 -9.78
N ASN A 547 -4.51 -5.99 -10.56
CA ASN A 547 -3.10 -6.01 -10.97
C ASN A 547 -2.71 -5.04 -12.11
N PHE A 548 -3.66 -4.29 -12.66
CA PHE A 548 -3.43 -3.33 -13.75
C PHE A 548 -3.29 -1.88 -13.25
N GLN A 549 -3.05 -1.66 -11.96
CA GLN A 549 -2.93 -0.31 -11.43
C GLN A 549 -1.77 0.44 -12.08
N GLY A 550 -2.04 1.65 -12.53
CA GLY A 550 -1.09 2.50 -13.24
C GLY A 550 -1.00 2.22 -14.73
N VAL A 551 -1.68 1.23 -15.32
CA VAL A 551 -1.66 1.00 -16.77
C VAL A 551 -2.43 2.08 -17.51
N LEU A 552 -1.91 2.57 -18.64
CA LEU A 552 -2.68 3.44 -19.54
C LEU A 552 -3.56 2.60 -20.47
N SER A 553 -4.88 2.74 -20.38
CA SER A 553 -5.81 1.80 -21.03
C SER A 553 -5.83 1.85 -22.56
N LYS A 554 -5.39 2.96 -23.17
CA LYS A 554 -5.55 3.17 -24.62
C LYS A 554 -4.58 2.29 -25.40
N GLY A 555 -5.12 1.53 -26.36
CA GLY A 555 -4.35 0.72 -27.29
C GLY A 555 -4.89 -0.70 -27.43
N THR A 556 -4.05 -1.58 -27.95
CA THR A 556 -4.39 -2.97 -28.21
C THR A 556 -4.29 -3.80 -26.94
N TRP A 557 -5.40 -4.40 -26.53
CA TRP A 557 -5.46 -5.43 -25.50
C TRP A 557 -5.57 -6.81 -26.12
N THR A 558 -5.08 -7.84 -25.45
CA THR A 558 -5.20 -9.23 -25.91
C THR A 558 -5.79 -10.13 -24.83
N LEU A 559 -6.95 -10.73 -25.12
CA LEU A 559 -7.52 -11.83 -24.35
C LEU A 559 -6.86 -13.14 -24.78
N GLU A 560 -6.41 -13.92 -23.80
CA GLU A 560 -5.87 -15.25 -23.98
C GLU A 560 -6.73 -16.27 -23.23
N PHE A 561 -7.02 -17.42 -23.83
CA PHE A 561 -7.71 -18.49 -23.13
C PHE A 561 -7.36 -19.87 -23.66
N ALA A 562 -7.27 -20.83 -22.74
CA ALA A 562 -7.09 -22.25 -23.04
C ALA A 562 -7.89 -23.10 -22.07
N THR A 563 -8.04 -24.38 -22.40
CA THR A 563 -8.47 -25.40 -21.44
C THR A 563 -7.39 -26.47 -21.30
N TYR A 564 -7.29 -27.09 -20.13
CA TYR A 564 -6.38 -28.20 -19.87
C TYR A 564 -7.15 -29.51 -19.67
N ALA A 565 -6.47 -30.62 -19.41
CA ALA A 565 -7.06 -31.92 -19.10
C ALA A 565 -6.66 -32.41 -17.71
N THR A 566 -7.59 -33.05 -16.99
CA THR A 566 -7.31 -33.72 -15.71
C THR A 566 -7.20 -35.23 -15.90
N ALA A 567 -6.49 -35.90 -14.97
CA ALA A 567 -6.36 -37.36 -14.92
C ALA A 567 -7.31 -38.03 -13.91
N THR A 568 -8.13 -37.23 -13.23
CA THR A 568 -9.15 -37.68 -12.28
C THR A 568 -10.51 -37.06 -12.59
N ASP A 569 -11.59 -37.78 -12.23
CA ASP A 569 -12.95 -37.24 -12.15
C ASP A 569 -13.16 -36.43 -10.86
N ARG A 570 -14.36 -35.84 -10.71
CA ARG A 570 -14.76 -35.07 -9.52
C ARG A 570 -14.59 -35.82 -8.20
N ASP A 571 -14.69 -37.16 -8.20
CA ASP A 571 -14.58 -38.01 -7.01
C ASP A 571 -13.12 -38.50 -6.79
N GLY A 572 -12.16 -38.00 -7.57
CA GLY A 572 -10.76 -38.40 -7.51
C GLY A 572 -10.47 -39.75 -8.17
N ARG A 573 -11.40 -40.31 -8.97
CA ARG A 573 -11.21 -41.59 -9.66
C ARG A 573 -10.48 -41.37 -10.99
N PRO A 574 -9.72 -42.34 -11.51
CA PRO A 574 -9.06 -42.22 -12.81
C PRO A 574 -10.05 -41.92 -13.94
N ALA A 575 -9.94 -40.74 -14.55
CA ALA A 575 -10.76 -40.32 -15.68
C ALA A 575 -10.03 -39.22 -16.46
N ILE A 576 -10.29 -39.10 -17.75
CA ILE A 576 -9.78 -37.97 -18.54
C ILE A 576 -10.92 -36.98 -18.72
N ALA A 577 -10.78 -35.79 -18.13
CA ALA A 577 -11.71 -34.71 -18.41
C ALA A 577 -11.10 -33.67 -19.35
N THR A 578 -11.88 -33.26 -20.34
CA THR A 578 -11.52 -32.23 -21.33
C THR A 578 -12.66 -31.24 -21.47
N ALA A 579 -12.35 -29.97 -21.77
CA ALA A 579 -13.36 -28.93 -21.93
C ALA A 579 -13.27 -28.24 -23.29
N ASP A 580 -14.38 -28.22 -24.03
CA ASP A 580 -14.57 -27.33 -25.17
C ASP A 580 -15.11 -25.99 -24.65
N LEU A 581 -14.35 -24.90 -24.83
CA LEU A 581 -14.75 -23.56 -24.40
C LEU A 581 -14.93 -22.66 -25.62
N THR A 582 -16.09 -22.04 -25.73
CA THR A 582 -16.36 -20.96 -26.68
C THR A 582 -16.59 -19.66 -25.93
N VAL A 583 -15.76 -18.65 -26.21
CA VAL A 583 -15.97 -17.28 -25.74
C VAL A 583 -16.75 -16.55 -26.83
N HIS A 584 -17.99 -16.17 -26.50
CA HIS A 584 -18.90 -15.50 -27.44
C HIS A 584 -18.58 -14.01 -27.52
N SER A 585 -18.52 -13.34 -26.36
CA SER A 585 -18.20 -11.93 -26.24
C SER A 585 -17.47 -11.66 -24.93
N LEU A 586 -16.79 -10.51 -24.89
CA LEU A 586 -16.20 -9.96 -23.69
C LEU A 586 -16.70 -8.53 -23.47
N LYS A 587 -16.81 -8.13 -22.20
CA LYS A 587 -16.96 -6.76 -21.74
C LYS A 587 -15.83 -6.45 -20.76
N MET A 588 -15.20 -5.30 -20.92
CA MET A 588 -14.14 -4.81 -20.04
C MET A 588 -14.55 -3.46 -19.48
N ASP A 589 -14.80 -3.39 -18.18
CA ASP A 589 -15.02 -2.15 -17.43
C ASP A 589 -13.70 -1.72 -16.79
N LEU A 590 -13.23 -0.53 -17.16
CA LEU A 590 -12.00 0.08 -16.71
C LEU A 590 -12.34 1.19 -15.73
N TYR A 591 -11.75 1.16 -14.54
CA TYR A 591 -11.94 2.17 -13.50
C TYR A 591 -10.60 2.79 -13.14
N GLY A 592 -10.57 4.10 -12.93
CA GLY A 592 -9.37 4.79 -12.47
C GLY A 592 -9.47 6.30 -12.57
N ALA A 593 -8.40 6.94 -13.06
CA ALA A 593 -8.31 8.39 -13.20
C ALA A 593 -8.11 8.82 -14.65
N ALA A 594 -8.50 10.05 -14.96
CA ALA A 594 -8.08 10.68 -16.20
C ALA A 594 -6.55 10.84 -16.20
N PRO A 595 -5.86 10.55 -17.31
CA PRO A 595 -4.45 10.87 -17.44
C PRO A 595 -4.24 12.38 -17.29
N THR A 596 -3.22 12.76 -16.52
CA THR A 596 -2.77 14.14 -16.31
C THR A 596 -1.33 14.24 -16.75
N THR A 597 -0.88 15.47 -17.01
CA THR A 597 0.55 15.78 -17.13
C THR A 597 1.17 16.02 -15.75
N ASP A 598 0.36 16.33 -14.72
CA ASP A 598 0.84 16.42 -13.35
C ASP A 598 1.12 15.03 -12.78
N ASP A 599 2.37 14.79 -12.38
CA ASP A 599 2.87 13.50 -11.94
C ASP A 599 3.42 13.48 -10.52
N VAL A 600 3.31 12.30 -9.90
CA VAL A 600 3.90 12.01 -8.60
C VAL A 600 4.83 10.80 -8.74
N TYR A 601 6.11 11.06 -8.55
CA TYR A 601 7.20 10.09 -8.56
C TYR A 601 7.48 9.64 -7.13
N SER A 602 6.87 8.54 -6.72
CA SER A 602 6.97 7.98 -5.36
C SER A 602 8.19 7.08 -5.21
N TYR A 603 8.97 7.29 -4.15
CA TYR A 603 10.14 6.50 -3.78
C TYR A 603 10.00 5.94 -2.37
N THR A 604 10.33 4.67 -2.20
CA THR A 604 10.27 3.96 -0.91
C THR A 604 11.63 3.38 -0.56
N ASN A 605 11.75 2.84 0.65
CA ASN A 605 12.92 2.08 1.08
C ASN A 605 13.22 0.85 0.18
N GLU A 606 12.31 0.45 -0.71
CA GLU A 606 12.51 -0.65 -1.66
C GLU A 606 13.24 -0.23 -2.95
N PHE A 607 13.47 1.07 -3.18
CA PHE A 607 14.05 1.57 -4.42
C PHE A 607 15.30 0.80 -4.89
N PHE A 608 16.25 0.55 -3.99
CA PHE A 608 17.49 -0.14 -4.35
C PHE A 608 17.27 -1.61 -4.70
N THR A 609 16.28 -2.27 -4.09
CA THR A 609 15.87 -3.64 -4.46
C THR A 609 15.31 -3.64 -5.87
N MET A 610 14.39 -2.72 -6.16
CA MET A 610 13.73 -2.62 -7.47
C MET A 610 14.73 -2.29 -8.58
N ALA A 611 15.62 -1.33 -8.34
CA ALA A 611 16.64 -0.92 -9.30
C ALA A 611 17.76 -1.96 -9.52
N ALA A 612 17.80 -3.04 -8.71
CA ALA A 612 18.73 -4.15 -8.83
C ALA A 612 18.16 -5.35 -9.61
N ILE A 613 16.86 -5.34 -9.93
CA ILE A 613 16.24 -6.38 -10.76
C ILE A 613 16.83 -6.32 -12.18
N ASP A 614 17.08 -7.49 -12.78
CA ASP A 614 17.61 -7.59 -14.14
C ASP A 614 16.64 -6.94 -15.13
N GLY A 615 17.12 -5.99 -15.93
CA GLY A 615 16.29 -5.20 -16.86
C GLY A 615 15.76 -3.88 -16.29
N GLU A 616 15.81 -3.67 -14.97
CA GLU A 616 15.21 -2.50 -14.31
C GLU A 616 16.22 -1.37 -13.99
N ALA A 617 17.42 -1.41 -14.59
CA ALA A 617 18.44 -0.37 -14.40
C ALA A 617 17.97 1.04 -14.83
N GLY A 618 16.94 1.11 -15.68
CA GLY A 618 16.30 2.37 -16.11
C GLY A 618 15.69 3.18 -14.96
N ARG A 619 15.34 2.53 -13.84
CA ARG A 619 14.78 3.17 -12.63
C ARG A 619 15.66 4.25 -12.01
N ARG A 620 16.95 4.28 -12.37
CA ARG A 620 17.94 5.25 -11.88
C ARG A 620 17.93 6.57 -12.65
N VAL A 621 17.00 6.76 -13.57
CA VAL A 621 16.82 8.02 -14.30
C VAL A 621 15.36 8.43 -14.18
N LEU A 622 15.10 9.60 -13.59
CA LEU A 622 13.77 10.21 -13.57
C LEU A 622 13.61 11.03 -14.86
N SER A 623 12.66 10.63 -15.71
CA SER A 623 12.33 11.33 -16.95
C SER A 623 10.92 11.87 -16.87
N ASP A 624 10.78 13.18 -16.99
CA ASP A 624 9.52 13.91 -17.07
C ASP A 624 9.61 14.86 -18.26
N THR A 625 8.72 14.82 -19.24
CA THR A 625 8.88 15.66 -20.45
C THR A 625 7.59 16.20 -21.02
N ASP A 626 6.47 15.89 -20.38
CA ASP A 626 5.12 16.31 -20.70
C ASP A 626 4.70 17.59 -19.97
N GLY A 627 5.53 18.08 -19.05
CA GLY A 627 5.27 19.27 -18.24
C GLY A 627 4.13 19.02 -17.25
N GLY A 628 3.62 20.06 -16.60
CA GLY A 628 2.65 19.88 -15.52
C GLY A 628 3.18 20.49 -14.23
N THR A 629 2.66 20.02 -13.10
CA THR A 629 3.17 20.30 -11.76
C THR A 629 3.55 18.98 -11.10
N ASP A 630 4.85 18.74 -11.00
CA ASP A 630 5.36 17.41 -10.73
C ASP A 630 6.02 17.32 -9.35
N TRP A 631 5.88 16.14 -8.74
CA TRP A 631 6.34 15.87 -7.39
C TRP A 631 7.30 14.70 -7.35
N ILE A 632 8.43 14.88 -6.66
CA ILE A 632 9.14 13.74 -6.07
C ILE A 632 8.60 13.52 -4.65
N ASN A 633 7.99 12.35 -4.44
CA ASN A 633 7.52 11.92 -3.12
C ASN A 633 8.50 10.89 -2.53
N ALA A 634 9.33 11.32 -1.58
CA ALA A 634 10.26 10.46 -0.84
C ALA A 634 9.87 10.29 0.64
N ALA A 635 8.61 10.55 1.00
CA ALA A 635 8.14 10.45 2.40
C ALA A 635 8.32 9.04 3.00
N ALA A 636 8.29 7.99 2.17
CA ALA A 636 8.53 6.61 2.60
C ALA A 636 10.01 6.22 2.72
N VAL A 637 10.95 7.13 2.44
CA VAL A 637 12.38 6.88 2.60
C VAL A 637 12.80 7.21 4.03
N SER A 638 13.30 6.21 4.76
CA SER A 638 13.59 6.35 6.19
C SER A 638 14.98 6.88 6.51
N LYS A 639 15.76 7.25 5.49
CA LYS A 639 17.15 7.69 5.57
C LYS A 639 17.25 9.09 5.01
N ASP A 640 18.29 9.81 5.40
CA ASP A 640 18.65 11.12 4.85
C ASP A 640 18.60 11.13 3.31
N VAL A 641 17.77 12.01 2.77
CA VAL A 641 17.59 12.27 1.35
C VAL A 641 18.37 13.53 0.98
N ALA A 642 19.31 13.42 0.05
CA ALA A 642 19.92 14.59 -0.58
C ALA A 642 19.40 14.67 -2.01
N LEU A 643 18.59 15.69 -2.29
CA LEU A 643 17.84 15.85 -3.53
C LEU A 643 18.01 17.26 -4.08
N SER A 644 18.30 17.35 -5.38
CA SER A 644 18.27 18.60 -6.12
C SER A 644 17.33 18.48 -7.30
N LEU A 645 16.39 19.42 -7.43
CA LEU A 645 15.45 19.51 -8.55
C LEU A 645 16.09 20.06 -9.84
N VAL A 646 17.40 20.34 -9.82
CA VAL A 646 18.12 20.80 -11.01
C VAL A 646 18.36 19.62 -11.96
N ALA A 647 17.89 19.76 -13.20
CA ALA A 647 18.08 18.76 -14.24
C ALA A 647 19.54 18.31 -14.39
N GLY A 648 19.76 17.00 -14.45
CA GLY A 648 21.08 16.37 -14.49
C GLY A 648 21.75 16.16 -13.14
N GLN A 649 21.15 16.59 -12.02
CA GLN A 649 21.65 16.29 -10.68
C GLN A 649 21.20 14.92 -10.19
N SER A 650 22.04 14.32 -9.34
CA SER A 650 21.76 13.03 -8.72
C SER A 650 21.17 13.21 -7.33
N THR A 651 20.16 12.41 -7.04
CA THR A 651 19.56 12.24 -5.71
C THR A 651 20.21 11.07 -5.00
N SER A 652 20.35 11.15 -3.67
CA SER A 652 20.89 10.06 -2.85
C SER A 652 19.99 9.76 -1.65
N PHE A 653 19.95 8.49 -1.25
CA PHE A 653 19.26 8.01 -0.05
C PHE A 653 20.30 7.38 0.89
N GLY A 654 20.44 7.91 2.11
CA GLY A 654 21.45 7.50 3.08
C GLY A 654 22.89 7.59 2.53
N GLY A 655 23.18 8.60 1.71
CA GLY A 655 24.48 8.82 1.08
C GLY A 655 24.78 7.92 -0.14
N GLN A 656 23.90 6.98 -0.48
CA GLN A 656 24.03 6.17 -1.69
C GLN A 656 23.24 6.80 -2.84
N THR A 657 23.87 7.01 -4.00
CA THR A 657 23.20 7.54 -5.19
C THR A 657 22.01 6.64 -5.61
N ALA A 658 20.82 7.24 -5.62
CA ALA A 658 19.58 6.59 -5.99
C ALA A 658 19.34 6.73 -7.50
N PHE A 659 18.94 7.92 -7.93
CA PHE A 659 18.61 8.24 -9.32
C PHE A 659 19.15 9.62 -9.73
N THR A 660 19.11 9.92 -11.02
CA THR A 660 19.45 11.23 -11.59
C THR A 660 18.23 11.80 -12.31
N ILE A 661 17.95 13.09 -12.10
CA ILE A 661 16.91 13.79 -12.88
C ILE A 661 17.43 13.96 -14.31
N GLY A 662 16.67 13.49 -15.29
CA GLY A 662 17.00 13.61 -16.71
C GLY A 662 17.27 15.07 -17.10
N ARG A 663 18.17 15.28 -18.07
CA ARG A 663 18.57 16.64 -18.49
C ARG A 663 17.47 17.43 -19.17
N THR A 664 16.47 16.74 -19.69
CA THR A 664 15.27 17.32 -20.30
C THR A 664 14.11 17.38 -19.33
N SER A 665 14.28 16.85 -18.11
CA SER A 665 13.22 16.79 -17.12
C SER A 665 13.04 18.10 -16.38
N VAL A 666 11.79 18.38 -16.04
CA VAL A 666 11.41 19.47 -15.15
C VAL A 666 10.64 18.82 -14.00
N ILE A 667 10.98 19.19 -12.77
CA ILE A 667 10.28 18.79 -11.56
C ILE A 667 10.23 20.02 -10.68
N GLU A 668 9.03 20.41 -10.23
CA GLU A 668 8.82 21.63 -9.45
C GLU A 668 8.85 21.35 -7.96
N ASN A 669 8.47 20.16 -7.51
CA ASN A 669 8.18 19.94 -6.09
C ASN A 669 8.83 18.68 -5.53
N ALA A 670 9.11 18.71 -4.22
CA ALA A 670 9.62 17.57 -3.50
C ALA A 670 9.10 17.53 -2.06
N VAL A 671 8.85 16.31 -1.58
CA VAL A 671 8.63 16.02 -0.17
C VAL A 671 9.51 14.86 0.26
N THR A 672 10.14 14.97 1.43
CA THR A 672 11.01 13.94 2.03
C THR A 672 10.41 13.42 3.35
N GLY A 673 11.23 12.78 4.20
CA GLY A 673 10.76 11.78 5.16
C GLY A 673 11.21 12.05 6.59
N ASP A 674 11.77 11.02 7.24
CA ASP A 674 12.26 11.11 8.63
C ASP A 674 13.77 11.38 8.72
N GLY A 675 14.44 11.63 7.59
CA GLY A 675 15.88 11.83 7.50
C GLY A 675 16.28 13.25 7.85
N ASN A 676 17.58 13.52 8.05
CA ASN A 676 18.06 14.90 8.00
C ASN A 676 18.33 15.22 6.53
N ASP A 677 17.33 15.80 5.88
CA ASP A 677 17.24 15.86 4.45
C ASP A 677 17.87 17.17 3.91
N VAL A 678 18.34 17.12 2.67
CA VAL A 678 18.86 18.28 1.93
C VAL A 678 18.05 18.43 0.66
N LEU A 679 17.28 19.52 0.60
CA LEU A 679 16.40 19.86 -0.51
C LEU A 679 16.90 21.12 -1.20
N ILE A 680 17.22 20.99 -2.49
CA ILE A 680 17.65 22.11 -3.34
C ILE A 680 16.69 22.23 -4.51
N GLY A 681 15.96 23.34 -4.58
CA GLY A 681 15.11 23.69 -5.71
C GLY A 681 15.90 24.06 -6.95
N ASN A 682 15.20 24.55 -7.97
CA ASN A 682 15.77 24.86 -9.26
C ASN A 682 15.58 26.34 -9.62
N ARG A 683 15.08 26.65 -10.82
CA ARG A 683 14.88 28.03 -11.29
C ARG A 683 13.40 28.42 -11.36
N TYR A 684 12.53 27.47 -11.07
CA TYR A 684 11.09 27.60 -11.09
C TYR A 684 10.59 27.75 -9.67
N ASP A 685 9.35 28.19 -9.51
CA ASP A 685 8.70 28.27 -8.20
C ASP A 685 8.53 26.83 -7.66
N ASN A 686 9.20 26.51 -6.55
CA ASN A 686 9.23 25.17 -5.99
C ASN A 686 8.44 25.09 -4.68
N ALA A 687 7.82 23.94 -4.42
CA ALA A 687 7.31 23.57 -3.11
C ALA A 687 8.18 22.45 -2.51
N LEU A 688 8.86 22.73 -1.41
CA LEU A 688 9.83 21.84 -0.76
C LEU A 688 9.41 21.55 0.69
N TYR A 689 9.23 20.27 1.01
CA TYR A 689 8.78 19.79 2.33
C TYR A 689 9.80 18.81 2.93
N GLY A 690 10.49 19.21 4.00
CA GLY A 690 11.49 18.39 4.73
C GLY A 690 10.86 17.32 5.61
N MET A 691 9.76 17.67 6.31
CA MET A 691 8.96 16.82 7.19
C MET A 691 9.57 16.59 8.57
N ARG A 692 10.31 15.51 8.82
CA ARG A 692 10.88 15.22 10.15
C ARG A 692 12.38 15.08 10.01
N GLY A 693 13.13 15.75 10.88
CA GLY A 693 14.59 15.75 10.79
C GLY A 693 15.12 17.16 10.99
N ASN A 694 16.44 17.33 10.97
CA ASN A 694 17.03 18.67 10.89
C ASN A 694 17.41 18.91 9.44
N ASP A 695 16.52 19.54 8.71
CA ASP A 695 16.58 19.61 7.25
C ASP A 695 17.30 20.86 6.77
N VAL A 696 17.82 20.80 5.55
CA VAL A 696 18.42 21.95 4.85
C VAL A 696 17.65 22.21 3.58
N LEU A 697 16.95 23.35 3.54
CA LEU A 697 16.12 23.75 2.40
C LEU A 697 16.72 24.98 1.72
N ASN A 698 16.93 24.87 0.41
CA ASN A 698 17.29 25.98 -0.46
C ASN A 698 16.34 26.00 -1.66
N GLY A 699 15.46 27.00 -1.73
CA GLY A 699 14.49 27.13 -2.83
C GLY A 699 15.14 27.31 -4.21
N GLY A 700 16.36 27.86 -4.26
CA GLY A 700 17.03 28.18 -5.52
C GLY A 700 16.60 29.55 -6.05
N MET A 701 16.28 29.64 -7.35
CA MET A 701 15.62 30.83 -7.91
C MET A 701 14.14 30.52 -8.11
N GLY A 702 13.29 31.54 -8.06
CA GLY A 702 11.84 31.34 -8.08
C GLY A 702 11.24 31.98 -6.83
N ASN A 703 9.92 31.96 -6.72
CA ASN A 703 9.23 32.30 -5.48
C ASN A 703 8.82 31.00 -4.81
N ASP A 704 9.66 30.54 -3.89
CA ASP A 704 9.55 29.18 -3.38
C ASP A 704 8.70 29.10 -2.11
N THR A 705 8.08 27.94 -1.90
CA THR A 705 7.37 27.59 -0.66
C THR A 705 8.16 26.51 0.06
N LEU A 706 8.61 26.80 1.27
CA LEU A 706 9.49 25.95 2.06
C LEU A 706 8.79 25.55 3.35
N PHE A 707 8.78 24.25 3.65
CA PHE A 707 8.29 23.69 4.90
C PHE A 707 9.38 22.81 5.51
N GLY A 708 9.93 23.22 6.65
CA GLY A 708 10.99 22.47 7.34
C GLY A 708 10.41 21.24 8.02
N GLY A 709 9.42 21.47 8.87
CA GLY A 709 8.70 20.48 9.64
C GLY A 709 9.22 20.37 11.08
N ALA A 710 9.26 19.14 11.58
CA ALA A 710 9.70 18.87 12.94
C ALA A 710 11.22 18.71 13.01
N GLY A 711 11.88 19.65 13.69
CA GLY A 711 13.30 19.56 13.98
C GLY A 711 13.93 20.92 14.20
N ARG A 712 15.18 21.07 13.79
CA ARG A 712 15.88 22.36 13.75
C ARG A 712 16.38 22.57 12.34
N ASP A 713 15.58 23.24 11.54
CA ASP A 713 15.75 23.29 10.11
C ASP A 713 16.58 24.51 9.70
N ARG A 714 17.24 24.41 8.55
CA ARG A 714 18.09 25.45 7.99
C ARG A 714 17.56 25.86 6.63
N PHE A 715 17.12 27.10 6.53
CA PHE A 715 16.65 27.71 5.29
C PHE A 715 17.76 28.59 4.72
N VAL A 716 18.20 28.28 3.50
CA VAL A 716 19.38 28.87 2.86
C VAL A 716 18.95 29.79 1.74
N PHE A 717 19.38 31.05 1.82
CA PHE A 717 19.08 32.06 0.81
C PHE A 717 20.36 32.70 0.24
N ASP A 718 20.51 32.61 -1.08
CA ASP A 718 21.60 33.23 -1.82
C ASP A 718 21.17 34.59 -2.44
N ALA A 719 22.05 35.23 -3.20
CA ALA A 719 21.77 36.54 -3.80
C ALA A 719 20.77 36.49 -4.98
N ARG A 720 20.39 35.29 -5.42
CA ARG A 720 19.49 35.00 -6.54
C ARG A 720 18.21 34.30 -6.08
N SER A 721 18.06 34.01 -4.78
CA SER A 721 16.78 33.63 -4.17
C SER A 721 15.70 34.64 -4.56
N GLY A 722 14.47 34.20 -4.82
CA GLY A 722 13.39 35.11 -5.18
C GLY A 722 12.62 35.58 -3.96
N LYS A 723 11.30 35.51 -4.04
CA LYS A 723 10.39 35.92 -2.95
C LYS A 723 9.79 34.67 -2.33
N ASP A 724 10.49 34.13 -1.36
CA ASP A 724 10.19 32.82 -0.80
C ASP A 724 9.25 32.95 0.40
N THR A 725 8.61 31.85 0.76
CA THR A 725 7.72 31.73 1.92
C THR A 725 8.12 30.52 2.73
N ILE A 726 8.38 30.71 4.02
CA ILE A 726 8.53 29.62 4.98
C ILE A 726 7.19 29.42 5.67
N LEU A 727 6.62 28.23 5.50
CA LEU A 727 5.29 27.86 6.01
C LEU A 727 5.29 27.61 7.52
N ASP A 728 6.39 27.07 8.04
CA ASP A 728 6.57 26.74 9.44
C ASP A 728 7.95 27.20 9.93
N TRP A 729 7.94 28.21 10.79
CA TRP A 729 9.16 28.76 11.36
C TRP A 729 9.10 28.66 12.87
N SER A 730 9.96 27.82 13.45
CA SER A 730 9.84 27.34 14.83
C SER A 730 11.15 27.47 15.63
N LEU A 731 11.04 27.30 16.95
CA LEU A 731 12.15 27.53 17.87
C LEU A 731 13.33 26.58 17.56
N GLY A 732 14.47 27.16 17.23
CA GLY A 732 15.71 26.45 16.90
C GLY A 732 16.06 26.43 15.42
N ASP A 733 15.13 26.82 14.55
CA ASP A 733 15.37 26.96 13.11
C ASP A 733 16.37 28.08 12.80
N ILE A 734 17.02 27.96 11.65
CA ILE A 734 18.13 28.80 11.21
C ILE A 734 17.82 29.38 9.82
N ILE A 735 17.96 30.70 9.71
CA ILE A 735 18.03 31.41 8.44
C ILE A 735 19.50 31.67 8.12
N GLU A 736 19.93 31.19 6.97
CA GLU A 736 21.24 31.46 6.41
C GLU A 736 21.10 32.36 5.18
N THR A 737 21.86 33.47 5.16
CA THR A 737 21.71 34.51 4.13
C THR A 737 23.05 34.99 3.61
N SER A 738 23.14 35.26 2.31
CA SER A 738 24.37 35.79 1.68
C SER A 738 24.73 37.22 2.13
N LYS A 739 23.81 37.94 2.76
CA LYS A 739 24.03 39.29 3.33
C LYS A 739 23.35 39.42 4.69
N ALA A 740 23.89 40.30 5.54
CA ALA A 740 23.32 40.55 6.84
C ALA A 740 21.90 41.12 6.75
N LEU A 741 20.98 40.60 7.57
CA LEU A 741 19.62 41.11 7.70
C LEU A 741 19.62 42.56 8.19
N LYS A 742 18.70 43.36 7.65
CA LYS A 742 18.45 44.72 8.14
C LYS A 742 17.68 44.69 9.45
N GLY A 743 17.99 45.63 10.34
CA GLY A 743 17.25 45.82 11.61
C GLY A 743 17.80 45.02 12.79
N VAL A 744 18.88 44.26 12.59
CA VAL A 744 19.58 43.55 13.67
C VAL A 744 20.19 44.57 14.64
N GLY A 745 19.83 44.44 15.93
CA GLY A 745 20.30 45.27 17.02
C GLY A 745 21.80 45.09 17.31
N SER A 746 22.36 45.98 18.13
CA SER A 746 23.78 45.91 18.52
C SER A 746 24.13 44.67 19.36
N ASP A 747 23.12 44.05 19.97
CA ASP A 747 23.23 42.76 20.67
C ASP A 747 23.08 41.55 19.73
N GLY A 748 22.93 41.80 18.42
CA GLY A 748 22.76 40.76 17.41
C GLY A 748 21.34 40.22 17.30
N THR A 749 20.35 40.83 17.97
CA THR A 749 18.96 40.34 17.95
C THR A 749 18.10 41.06 16.91
N LEU A 750 17.14 40.35 16.31
CA LEU A 750 16.10 40.91 15.45
C LEU A 750 14.76 40.29 15.87
N THR A 751 13.84 41.11 16.40
CA THR A 751 12.48 40.66 16.69
C THR A 751 11.55 40.98 15.53
N VAL A 752 10.83 39.97 15.06
CA VAL A 752 9.89 40.06 13.93
C VAL A 752 8.47 39.80 14.44
N GLY A 753 7.47 40.34 13.76
CA GLY A 753 6.06 40.04 14.04
C GLY A 753 5.60 38.78 13.32
N ALA A 754 4.36 38.34 13.58
CA ALA A 754 3.72 37.32 12.76
C ALA A 754 3.59 37.78 11.30
N ASN A 755 3.77 36.88 10.35
CA ASN A 755 3.72 37.17 8.90
C ASN A 755 4.75 38.24 8.48
N ALA A 756 5.94 38.22 9.09
CA ALA A 756 6.99 39.17 8.78
C ALA A 756 7.69 38.83 7.47
N THR A 757 7.94 39.85 6.65
CA THR A 757 8.79 39.75 5.48
C THR A 757 10.19 40.26 5.82
N LEU A 758 11.21 39.42 5.59
CA LEU A 758 12.61 39.78 5.74
C LEU A 758 13.22 40.13 4.39
N LEU A 759 14.02 41.20 4.36
CA LEU A 759 14.82 41.56 3.19
C LEU A 759 16.18 40.88 3.26
N LEU A 760 16.44 39.94 2.35
CA LEU A 760 17.60 39.05 2.41
C LEU A 760 18.85 39.68 1.77
N ASP A 761 18.67 40.59 0.82
CA ASP A 761 19.76 41.19 0.05
C ASP A 761 20.02 42.67 0.39
N GLY A 762 19.27 43.21 1.36
CA GLY A 762 19.35 44.60 1.79
C GLY A 762 18.86 45.62 0.76
N THR A 763 18.17 45.23 -0.31
CA THR A 763 17.52 46.12 -1.26
C THR A 763 16.00 46.04 -1.14
N ALA A 764 15.27 47.07 -1.58
CA ALA A 764 13.80 47.09 -1.50
C ALA A 764 13.12 46.28 -2.62
N SER A 765 13.89 45.84 -3.62
CA SER A 765 13.41 45.12 -4.81
C SER A 765 14.05 43.74 -4.97
N GLY A 766 14.84 43.30 -3.99
CA GLY A 766 15.60 42.06 -4.04
C GLY A 766 14.90 40.91 -3.34
N SER A 767 15.69 39.87 -3.04
CA SER A 767 15.23 38.63 -2.42
C SER A 767 14.57 38.88 -1.06
N THR A 768 13.41 38.26 -0.85
CA THR A 768 12.66 38.37 0.41
C THR A 768 12.20 37.01 0.88
N VAL A 769 12.04 36.83 2.19
CA VAL A 769 11.34 35.68 2.75
C VAL A 769 10.17 36.13 3.62
N LEU A 770 9.00 35.57 3.40
CA LEU A 770 7.84 35.68 4.29
C LEU A 770 7.89 34.53 5.30
N LEU A 771 7.80 34.85 6.60
CA LEU A 771 7.65 33.87 7.67
C LEU A 771 6.18 33.82 8.07
N THR A 772 5.46 32.74 7.73
CA THR A 772 4.05 32.59 8.11
C THR A 772 3.89 31.90 9.47
N ASP A 773 2.83 32.29 10.18
CA ASP A 773 2.41 31.73 11.48
C ASP A 773 3.38 31.85 12.69
N GLU A 774 2.76 31.74 13.87
CA GLU A 774 3.24 31.88 15.26
C GLU A 774 3.84 33.23 15.71
N ALA A 775 3.66 33.51 17.01
CA ALA A 775 3.70 34.81 17.63
C ALA A 775 5.11 35.42 17.70
N GLY A 776 5.52 36.13 16.64
CA GLY A 776 6.69 37.01 16.61
C GLY A 776 8.01 36.39 17.10
N ALA A 777 8.90 36.04 16.18
CA ALA A 777 10.19 35.42 16.54
C ALA A 777 11.25 36.44 16.97
N THR A 778 12.11 36.07 17.92
CA THR A 778 13.41 36.72 18.13
C THR A 778 14.51 35.89 17.48
N LEU A 779 15.14 36.48 16.47
CA LEU A 779 16.29 35.94 15.76
C LEU A 779 17.58 36.41 16.41
N GLN A 780 18.48 35.50 16.73
CA GLN A 780 19.83 35.79 17.23
C GLN A 780 20.83 35.56 16.11
N SER A 781 21.59 36.61 15.76
CA SER A 781 22.77 36.47 14.91
C SER A 781 23.79 35.56 15.58
N LEU A 782 24.19 34.51 14.86
CA LEU A 782 25.26 33.58 15.21
C LEU A 782 26.61 33.98 14.58
N GLY A 783 26.63 35.13 13.88
CA GLY A 783 27.79 35.61 13.15
C GLY A 783 27.84 35.14 11.70
N GLN A 784 29.02 35.26 11.08
CA GLN A 784 29.26 34.82 9.73
C GLN A 784 30.03 33.50 9.74
N LYS A 785 29.53 32.52 8.98
CA LYS A 785 30.17 31.23 8.77
C LYS A 785 30.15 30.93 7.27
N ASP A 786 31.30 30.56 6.71
CA ASP A 786 31.42 30.09 5.32
C ASP A 786 30.91 31.09 4.26
N GLY A 787 31.03 32.38 4.55
CA GLY A 787 30.57 33.47 3.69
C GLY A 787 29.12 33.89 3.93
N TYR A 788 28.35 33.14 4.71
CA TYR A 788 26.93 33.42 4.99
C TYR A 788 26.72 33.94 6.42
N TYR A 789 25.66 34.74 6.60
CA TYR A 789 25.17 35.22 7.89
C TYR A 789 24.09 34.29 8.42
N TRP A 790 24.20 33.92 9.69
CA TRP A 790 23.35 32.92 10.33
C TRP A 790 22.49 33.55 11.42
N TYR A 791 21.20 33.24 11.43
CA TYR A 791 20.22 33.75 12.38
C TYR A 791 19.36 32.62 12.91
N ALA A 792 19.45 32.34 14.21
CA ALA A 792 18.64 31.29 14.85
C ALA A 792 17.40 31.87 15.52
N TYR A 793 16.26 31.21 15.41
CA TYR A 793 15.10 31.50 16.24
C TYR A 793 15.38 31.01 17.68
N VAL A 794 15.46 31.95 18.64
CA VAL A 794 15.85 31.65 20.03
C VAL A 794 14.78 31.91 21.09
N ALA A 795 13.74 32.68 20.80
CA ALA A 795 12.65 32.96 21.74
C ALA A 795 11.43 33.60 21.05
N GLU A 796 10.23 33.17 21.44
CA GLU A 796 8.99 33.86 21.13
C GLU A 796 8.96 35.25 21.79
N ALA A 797 8.64 36.29 21.02
CA ALA A 797 8.39 37.63 21.54
C ALA A 797 6.88 37.81 21.78
N ALA A 798 6.52 38.52 22.85
CA ALA A 798 5.12 38.88 23.10
C ALA A 798 4.55 39.64 21.88
N ALA A 799 3.59 39.01 21.18
CA ALA A 799 2.96 39.55 19.98
C ALA A 799 2.47 40.99 20.21
N THR A 800 3.27 41.96 19.77
CA THR A 800 2.86 43.36 19.76
C THR A 800 2.46 43.68 18.34
N ALA A 801 1.14 43.82 18.12
CA ALA A 801 0.60 44.28 16.85
C ALA A 801 1.27 45.62 16.47
N GLY A 802 2.09 45.59 15.43
CA GLY A 802 2.73 46.78 14.85
C GLY A 802 4.10 47.13 15.42
N LYS A 803 5.16 46.53 14.84
CA LYS A 803 6.54 47.02 14.64
C LYS A 803 7.33 45.82 14.10
N VAL A 804 7.89 45.75 12.89
CA VAL A 804 8.45 46.75 11.96
C VAL A 804 8.19 46.29 10.52
N VAL A 805 7.95 47.24 9.62
CA VAL A 805 7.73 47.08 8.17
C VAL A 805 8.97 47.54 7.40
N LEU A 806 9.36 46.78 6.37
CA LEU A 806 10.02 47.26 5.15
C LEU A 806 9.48 46.38 3.99
N GLU A 807 8.41 46.64 3.23
CA GLU A 807 7.50 47.76 2.96
C GLU A 807 6.03 47.26 3.00
N SER A 808 5.05 48.13 2.74
CA SER A 808 3.61 47.88 2.88
C SER A 808 3.10 46.59 2.20
N ALA A 809 2.80 45.57 3.02
CA ALA A 809 2.06 44.39 2.60
C ALA A 809 0.61 44.77 2.24
N ALA A 810 0.16 44.38 1.05
CA ALA A 810 -1.26 44.26 0.75
C ALA A 810 -1.86 43.21 1.70
N THR A 811 -3.00 43.52 2.30
CA THR A 811 -3.66 42.70 3.32
C THR A 811 -4.31 41.47 2.68
N PRO A 812 -3.95 40.22 3.04
CA PRO A 812 -4.79 39.06 2.78
C PRO A 812 -5.71 38.81 3.99
N ALA A 813 -6.97 38.53 3.71
CA ALA A 813 -7.97 38.21 4.72
C ALA A 813 -7.72 36.82 5.33
N ALA A 814 -7.79 36.74 6.66
CA ALA A 814 -7.61 35.52 7.44
C ALA A 814 -8.85 34.60 7.38
N THR A 815 -8.62 33.28 7.27
CA THR A 815 -8.94 32.23 8.27
C THR A 815 -8.42 30.86 7.78
N ALA A 816 -8.07 29.97 8.72
CA ALA A 816 -7.45 28.65 8.51
C ALA A 816 -8.25 27.64 7.62
N ALA A 817 -9.47 27.97 7.21
CA ALA A 817 -10.22 27.19 6.22
C ALA A 817 -9.86 27.57 4.76
N GLY A 818 -9.08 28.63 4.55
CA GLY A 818 -8.72 29.16 3.23
C GLY A 818 -7.32 28.79 2.73
N LEU A 819 -6.52 28.03 3.48
CA LEU A 819 -5.16 27.66 3.06
C LEU A 819 -5.20 26.68 1.87
N VAL A 820 -6.13 25.72 1.86
CA VAL A 820 -6.32 24.76 0.76
C VAL A 820 -6.73 25.46 -0.54
N ASP A 821 -7.57 26.50 -0.47
CA ASP A 821 -7.99 27.28 -1.65
C ASP A 821 -6.88 28.21 -2.18
N GLN A 822 -5.94 28.67 -1.32
CA GLN A 822 -4.78 29.44 -1.76
C GLN A 822 -3.67 28.56 -2.36
N ILE A 823 -3.53 27.32 -1.90
CA ILE A 823 -2.62 26.31 -2.45
C ILE A 823 -3.01 25.92 -3.89
N VAL A 824 -4.31 25.88 -4.21
CA VAL A 824 -4.80 25.63 -5.59
C VAL A 824 -4.68 26.86 -6.50
N ALA A 825 -4.70 28.07 -5.93
CA ALA A 825 -4.58 29.31 -6.69
C ALA A 825 -3.12 29.67 -7.06
N ALA A 826 -2.14 29.23 -6.26
CA ALA A 826 -0.71 29.44 -6.55
C ALA A 826 -0.15 28.42 -7.57
N SER A 827 -0.67 27.19 -7.59
CA SER A 827 -0.28 26.14 -8.54
C SER A 827 -0.91 26.25 -9.94
N SER A 828 -1.87 27.16 -10.14
CA SER A 828 -2.60 27.33 -11.41
C SER A 828 -2.13 28.51 -12.28
N GLY A 829 -0.97 29.10 -11.96
CA GLY A 829 -0.37 30.21 -12.68
C GLY A 829 0.17 29.84 -14.07
N THR A 830 -0.70 29.65 -15.06
CA THR A 830 -0.29 29.60 -16.47
C THR A 830 0.25 30.95 -16.93
N ALA A 831 1.52 31.02 -17.36
CA ALA A 831 2.00 32.14 -18.16
C ALA A 831 3.18 31.78 -19.09
N ASN A 832 2.78 31.41 -20.31
CA ASN A 832 3.33 31.82 -21.61
C ASN A 832 4.68 31.28 -22.09
N ASP A 833 4.57 30.51 -23.17
CA ASP A 833 5.44 30.52 -24.36
C ASP A 833 6.24 31.82 -24.52
N ASN A 834 7.57 31.71 -24.55
CA ASN A 834 8.39 32.35 -25.58
C ASN A 834 9.86 31.85 -25.60
N ALA A 835 10.22 31.33 -26.77
CA ALA A 835 11.54 31.32 -27.40
C ALA A 835 12.64 30.38 -26.86
N ALA A 836 12.81 29.27 -27.59
CA ALA A 836 14.09 28.59 -27.73
C ALA A 836 15.22 29.55 -28.16
N PRO A 837 16.49 29.19 -27.91
CA PRO A 837 17.31 28.90 -29.08
C PRO A 837 18.16 27.62 -28.97
N SER A 838 18.25 26.99 -30.15
CA SER A 838 19.20 25.98 -30.58
C SER A 838 20.67 26.33 -30.34
N SER A 839 21.48 25.35 -29.90
CA SER A 839 22.55 24.73 -30.72
C SER A 839 23.44 23.83 -29.87
N ALA A 840 23.66 22.62 -30.36
CA ALA A 840 24.56 21.61 -29.81
C ALA A 840 26.05 22.00 -29.85
N HIS A 841 26.86 21.44 -28.95
CA HIS A 841 28.18 20.88 -29.29
C HIS A 841 28.70 19.90 -28.21
N ASP A 842 29.18 18.75 -28.68
CA ASP A 842 29.88 17.67 -27.98
C ASP A 842 31.16 18.11 -27.24
N ALA A 843 31.51 17.41 -26.14
CA ALA A 843 32.63 16.45 -26.08
C ALA A 843 33.26 16.24 -24.67
N THR A 844 33.31 14.96 -24.28
CA THR A 844 34.37 14.21 -23.56
C THR A 844 34.74 14.50 -22.09
N GLY A 845 34.25 13.62 -21.21
CA GLY A 845 35.01 12.69 -20.37
C GLY A 845 36.12 13.18 -19.43
N VAL A 846 35.88 13.07 -18.11
CA VAL A 846 36.87 12.69 -17.07
C VAL A 846 36.14 12.02 -15.89
N THR A 847 36.55 10.81 -15.53
CA THR A 847 36.30 10.15 -14.23
C THR A 847 37.15 10.80 -13.14
N HIS A 848 36.64 11.04 -11.91
CA HIS A 848 37.33 10.75 -10.64
C HIS A 848 36.49 11.11 -9.38
N ALA A 849 36.57 10.18 -8.41
CA ALA A 849 36.34 10.21 -6.96
C ALA A 849 35.64 11.41 -6.30
N PHE A 850 34.57 11.10 -5.56
CA PHE A 850 33.80 12.01 -4.72
C PHE A 850 34.51 12.28 -3.38
N ASP A 851 34.84 13.55 -3.12
CA ASP A 851 34.95 14.13 -1.78
C ASP A 851 33.84 15.18 -1.66
N SER A 852 33.10 15.11 -0.56
CA SER A 852 31.94 15.94 -0.23
C SER A 852 32.28 17.43 -0.12
N GLY A 853 31.99 18.20 -1.18
CA GLY A 853 32.04 19.66 -1.21
C GLY A 853 30.88 20.24 -2.02
N PHE A 854 30.35 21.39 -1.59
CA PHE A 854 29.33 22.15 -2.32
C PHE A 854 29.90 22.76 -3.61
N TYR A 855 29.15 22.71 -4.71
CA TYR A 855 29.50 23.37 -5.97
C TYR A 855 28.39 24.34 -6.43
N LEU A 856 28.77 25.55 -6.84
CA LEU A 856 27.88 26.48 -7.54
C LEU A 856 28.06 26.28 -9.05
N TYR A 857 26.95 26.12 -9.77
CA TYR A 857 26.93 25.98 -11.22
C TYR A 857 26.77 27.36 -11.90
N ASP A 858 27.75 27.73 -12.74
CA ASP A 858 27.68 28.90 -13.63
C ASP A 858 27.18 28.46 -15.02
N SER A 859 25.92 28.78 -15.32
CA SER A 859 25.25 28.40 -16.56
C SER A 859 25.76 29.16 -17.79
N MET A 860 26.52 30.25 -17.64
CA MET A 860 27.11 30.98 -18.78
C MET A 860 28.49 30.42 -19.17
N ALA A 861 29.19 29.76 -18.26
CA ALA A 861 30.53 29.20 -18.48
C ALA A 861 30.56 27.67 -18.69
N GLY A 862 29.49 26.96 -18.34
CA GLY A 862 29.43 25.49 -18.46
C GLY A 862 30.44 24.77 -17.56
N SER A 863 30.87 25.40 -16.46
CA SER A 863 31.87 24.88 -15.53
C SER A 863 31.48 25.10 -14.07
N MET A 864 31.85 24.15 -13.20
CA MET A 864 31.72 24.28 -11.73
C MET A 864 32.69 25.35 -11.18
N SER A 865 32.28 26.12 -10.17
CA SER A 865 33.24 26.90 -9.35
C SER A 865 34.19 25.96 -8.59
N GLY A 866 35.48 26.32 -8.47
CA GLY A 866 36.46 25.55 -7.71
C GLY A 866 36.03 25.37 -6.24
N GLY A 867 35.87 24.12 -5.80
CA GLY A 867 35.25 23.76 -4.53
C GLY A 867 35.94 24.33 -3.29
N VAL A 868 35.15 24.61 -2.26
CA VAL A 868 35.62 24.90 -0.89
C VAL A 868 35.30 23.69 -0.03
N GLN A 869 36.34 23.07 0.56
CA GLN A 869 36.20 22.02 1.57
C GLN A 869 35.77 22.63 2.91
N LEU A 870 34.68 22.13 3.48
CA LEU A 870 34.26 22.42 4.85
C LEU A 870 34.04 21.10 5.56
N PHE A 871 35.06 20.65 6.30
CA PHE A 871 35.02 20.25 7.71
C PHE A 871 36.31 19.49 8.07
N ALA A 872 36.82 19.80 9.25
CA ALA A 872 37.48 18.85 10.14
C ALA A 872 36.55 18.66 11.34
#